data_AF-A0A8H5WSF0-F1
#
_entry.id   AF-A0A8H5WSF0-F1
#
_cell.length_a   1.000
_cell.length_b   1.000
_cell.length_c   1.000
_cell.angle_alpha   90.00
_cell.angle_beta   90.00
_cell.angle_gamma   90.00
#
_symmetry.space_group_name_H-M   'P 1'
#
loop_
_entity.id
_entity.type
_entity.pdbx_description
1 polymer ?
#
loop_
_entity_poly.entity_id
_entity_poly.type
_entity_poly.pdbx_seq_one_letter_code
_entity_poly.pdbx_strand_id
1 'polypeptide(L)'
;MAPIERSADLERLRFYDMAAPPRRLGRGRHAIVFECHDPSHRVYAMKLYKPDSQTRTNREIEVLQYLRSCPNIVQLADIVQGDEGASIGIILEHVNNIDYRSLYPQFGDMDIRYYTCELLKALEFAHGQGVMHRDLRPQNVVIDHQHRKLRLIGWSSAEFYEPGKDFNLCVGHFKSPELLLCYERYDYSIDMWSFGAMLVSMIFRKEPFFHGNSCIDQLLAAARVLGTESLHRFVAEFEIQMDQEDIGILRNHPRQPWREFVSSENQHLATEEAIDLVDRLVKFNPRTSRLHYLVPANAANLQVCAVVASALVNRYSIPMILGYKGESFLDAQKAHIAKLRAIRDYLHDSGGTSDDLVIIVDGFDVMAQLPAEAMIQRYFTLMVDADQRLADQRGITINELHRTGVRQTVLWGTDKGCWPESETDPRCWLVPFSTQPRFKWGLKTDTGDLQYSDSRFLNSGTVIGPLGDLRKFIDAALILIEDDWNQDFLFRDSDQFYIAALYARQEYQRMVDLNGGDFPEEISGRTLPKQKTGEKDVTEYHITVDFDYAFTQTECHNYRFIRQLQYDNFDLTTTVKEDTLEEGSSFNPYTIQMPSLVYQALHRVYDSLSAEDQPAMTGRNWIRSLKLGTNIGTRIIFAFYHNTCDKTGFVDTFHDAWFYPLIRPLLRVAVKAIEHRETINAEPLDGRMWMAAREYPKRSDLRDEYGGVYTDAPEEGFVPLQRFCSEDLESVIGRDVDYPLSRP
;
A
#
# COMPACT_ATOMS: atom_id res chain seq x y z
N MET A 1 -2.60 -34.73 28.26
CA MET A 1 -3.70 -34.40 29.19
C MET A 1 -3.87 -35.55 30.17
N ALA A 2 -3.65 -35.30 31.45
CA ALA A 2 -3.99 -36.26 32.51
C ALA A 2 -5.52 -36.33 32.69
N PRO A 3 -6.10 -37.47 33.10
CA PRO A 3 -7.54 -37.59 33.31
C PRO A 3 -7.93 -36.95 34.64
N ILE A 4 -8.92 -36.06 34.60
CA ILE A 4 -9.51 -35.41 35.77
C ILE A 4 -10.35 -36.44 36.52
N GLU A 5 -10.07 -36.62 37.81
CA GLU A 5 -10.83 -37.45 38.74
C GLU A 5 -12.29 -36.99 38.85
N ARG A 6 -13.21 -37.96 38.81
CA ARG A 6 -14.63 -37.77 39.09
C ARG A 6 -14.82 -37.56 40.59
N SER A 7 -15.13 -36.33 41.01
CA SER A 7 -15.68 -36.04 42.34
C SER A 7 -17.18 -35.72 42.28
N ALA A 8 -17.86 -35.99 43.38
CA ALA A 8 -19.29 -36.18 43.50
C ALA A 8 -20.09 -34.88 43.69
N ASP A 9 -20.39 -34.18 42.59
CA ASP A 9 -21.34 -33.04 42.54
C ASP A 9 -22.45 -33.27 41.49
N LEU A 10 -23.07 -34.46 41.50
CA LEU A 10 -24.15 -34.87 40.59
C LEU A 10 -25.54 -34.26 40.90
N GLU A 11 -25.63 -33.21 41.73
CA GLU A 11 -26.90 -32.52 42.06
C GLU A 11 -27.01 -31.05 41.56
N ARG A 12 -26.16 -30.60 40.63
CA ARG A 12 -26.26 -29.27 39.99
C ARG A 12 -26.58 -29.27 38.49
N LEU A 13 -27.15 -30.35 37.96
CA LEU A 13 -27.52 -30.46 36.54
C LEU A 13 -28.86 -29.77 36.21
N ARG A 14 -28.93 -28.42 36.26
CA ARG A 14 -29.92 -27.57 35.55
C ARG A 14 -29.37 -26.14 35.42
N PHE A 15 -28.59 -25.85 34.39
CA PHE A 15 -27.96 -24.52 34.25
C PHE A 15 -28.78 -23.53 33.40
N TYR A 16 -29.62 -23.99 32.45
CA TYR A 16 -30.53 -23.12 31.68
C TYR A 16 -31.81 -23.87 31.31
N ASP A 17 -32.97 -23.31 31.65
CA ASP A 17 -34.28 -23.90 31.39
C ASP A 17 -34.97 -23.22 30.19
N MET A 18 -35.58 -24.01 29.31
CA MET A 18 -36.46 -23.52 28.25
C MET A 18 -37.92 -23.55 28.72
N ALA A 19 -38.74 -22.62 28.25
CA ALA A 19 -40.18 -22.68 28.45
C ALA A 19 -40.76 -24.01 27.91
N ALA A 20 -41.87 -24.47 28.49
CA ALA A 20 -42.63 -25.62 27.99
C ALA A 20 -43.99 -25.14 27.46
N PRO A 21 -44.22 -25.09 26.12
CA PRO A 21 -43.32 -25.50 25.03
C PRO A 21 -42.19 -24.48 24.74
N PRO A 22 -41.04 -24.92 24.16
CA PRO A 22 -39.90 -24.04 23.89
C PRO A 22 -40.25 -22.91 22.93
N ARG A 23 -39.96 -21.67 23.32
CA ARG A 23 -40.11 -20.50 22.45
C ARG A 23 -38.93 -20.42 21.49
N ARG A 24 -39.18 -20.73 20.22
CA ARG A 24 -38.18 -20.64 19.16
C ARG A 24 -38.01 -19.18 18.72
N LEU A 25 -36.78 -18.68 18.79
CA LEU A 25 -36.39 -17.36 18.31
C LEU A 25 -35.97 -17.38 16.83
N GLY A 26 -35.38 -18.49 16.37
CA GLY A 26 -34.93 -18.62 14.99
C GLY A 26 -34.60 -20.04 14.56
N ARG A 27 -34.53 -20.28 13.26
CA ARG A 27 -34.06 -21.54 12.66
C ARG A 27 -33.10 -21.23 11.52
N GLY A 28 -31.85 -21.62 11.68
CA GLY A 28 -30.82 -21.53 10.64
C GLY A 28 -30.57 -22.85 9.94
N ARG A 29 -29.62 -22.84 8.99
CA ARG A 29 -29.15 -24.04 8.28
C ARG A 29 -28.48 -25.04 9.23
N HIS A 30 -27.66 -24.54 10.16
CA HIS A 30 -26.79 -25.34 11.03
C HIS A 30 -27.20 -25.37 12.50
N ALA A 31 -28.16 -24.53 12.91
CA ALA A 31 -28.57 -24.41 14.31
C ALA A 31 -30.04 -23.97 14.45
N ILE A 32 -30.61 -24.21 15.62
CA ILE A 32 -31.92 -23.69 16.03
C ILE A 32 -31.73 -22.86 17.29
N VAL A 33 -32.40 -21.71 17.37
CA VAL A 33 -32.26 -20.77 18.49
C VAL A 33 -33.55 -20.73 19.30
N PHE A 34 -33.42 -20.90 20.62
CA PHE A 34 -34.52 -20.87 21.58
C PHE A 34 -34.28 -19.82 22.65
N GLU A 35 -35.36 -19.31 23.24
CA GLU A 35 -35.30 -18.54 24.48
C GLU A 35 -35.05 -19.49 25.66
N CYS A 36 -34.08 -19.18 26.52
CA CYS A 36 -33.82 -19.93 27.75
C CYS A 36 -33.54 -18.98 28.92
N HIS A 37 -33.76 -19.43 30.14
CA HIS A 37 -33.55 -18.65 31.36
C HIS A 37 -32.50 -19.32 32.25
N ASP A 38 -31.66 -18.53 32.91
CA ASP A 38 -30.77 -19.03 33.97
C ASP A 38 -31.53 -19.25 35.30
N PRO A 39 -30.90 -19.80 36.36
CA PRO A 39 -31.56 -20.00 37.65
C PRO A 39 -32.00 -18.70 38.35
N SER A 40 -31.51 -17.54 37.89
CA SER A 40 -31.91 -16.21 38.36
C SER A 40 -33.04 -15.60 37.50
N HIS A 41 -33.66 -16.40 36.61
CA HIS A 41 -34.68 -15.98 35.65
C HIS A 41 -34.23 -14.91 34.64
N ARG A 42 -32.92 -14.77 34.41
CA ARG A 42 -32.41 -13.88 33.35
C ARG A 42 -32.55 -14.57 32.00
N VAL A 43 -33.02 -13.82 31.00
CA VAL A 43 -33.31 -14.32 29.65
C VAL A 43 -32.05 -14.34 28.78
N TYR A 44 -31.86 -15.44 28.06
CA TYR A 44 -30.79 -15.67 27.10
C TYR A 44 -31.32 -16.30 25.81
N ALA A 45 -30.46 -16.35 24.79
CA ALA A 45 -30.70 -17.10 23.56
C ALA A 45 -29.80 -18.34 23.52
N MET A 46 -30.42 -19.53 23.54
CA MET A 46 -29.74 -20.81 23.41
C MET A 46 -29.69 -21.23 21.94
N LYS A 47 -28.49 -21.27 21.36
CA LYS A 47 -28.26 -21.75 19.99
C LYS A 47 -27.78 -23.20 20.03
N LEU A 48 -28.63 -24.12 19.62
CA LEU A 48 -28.34 -25.56 19.56
C LEU A 48 -27.89 -25.95 18.15
N TYR A 49 -26.69 -26.50 18.02
CA TYR A 49 -26.11 -26.89 16.73
C TYR A 49 -26.60 -28.27 16.29
N LYS A 50 -26.65 -28.48 14.98
CA LYS A 50 -26.88 -29.81 14.40
C LYS A 50 -25.61 -30.67 14.51
N PRO A 51 -25.73 -32.01 14.64
CA PRO A 51 -24.58 -32.90 14.84
C PRO A 51 -23.47 -32.81 13.78
N ASP A 52 -23.82 -32.42 12.54
CA ASP A 52 -22.92 -32.33 11.39
C ASP A 52 -22.08 -31.03 11.33
N SER A 53 -22.22 -30.14 12.33
CA SER A 53 -21.69 -28.78 12.26
C SER A 53 -20.50 -28.50 13.20
N GLN A 54 -19.89 -29.55 13.77
CA GLN A 54 -18.86 -29.45 14.82
C GLN A 54 -17.71 -28.47 14.53
N THR A 55 -17.12 -28.52 13.33
CA THR A 55 -16.00 -27.63 12.96
C THR A 55 -16.43 -26.15 12.96
N ARG A 56 -17.63 -25.85 12.45
CA ARG A 56 -18.19 -24.49 12.45
C ARG A 56 -18.55 -24.02 13.86
N THR A 57 -19.08 -24.93 14.67
CA THR A 57 -19.39 -24.67 16.09
C THR A 57 -18.14 -24.28 16.86
N ASN A 58 -17.06 -25.04 16.74
CA ASN A 58 -15.80 -24.74 17.43
C ASN A 58 -15.22 -23.38 16.99
N ARG A 59 -15.25 -23.08 15.68
CA ARG A 59 -14.79 -21.80 15.15
C ARG A 59 -15.62 -20.63 15.67
N GLU A 60 -16.95 -20.76 15.70
CA GLU A 60 -17.83 -19.71 16.22
C GLU A 60 -17.58 -19.43 17.69
N ILE A 61 -17.38 -20.47 18.49
CA ILE A 61 -17.02 -20.34 19.91
C ILE A 61 -15.71 -19.57 20.06
N GLU A 62 -14.68 -19.97 19.33
CA GLU A 62 -13.36 -19.32 19.35
C GLU A 62 -13.45 -17.83 18.98
N VAL A 63 -14.13 -17.52 17.88
CA VAL A 63 -14.32 -16.13 17.42
C VAL A 63 -15.09 -15.32 18.45
N LEU A 64 -16.19 -15.83 19.01
CA LEU A 64 -16.99 -15.11 20.00
C LEU A 64 -16.26 -14.92 21.34
N GLN A 65 -15.42 -15.88 21.74
CA GLN A 65 -14.54 -15.71 22.90
C GLN A 65 -13.50 -14.61 22.66
N TYR A 66 -12.92 -14.59 21.46
CA TYR A 66 -11.93 -13.60 21.06
C TYR A 66 -12.50 -12.18 20.96
N LEU A 67 -13.75 -12.06 20.49
CA LEU A 67 -14.42 -10.77 20.28
C LEU A 67 -15.27 -10.29 21.47
N ARG A 68 -15.12 -10.88 22.66
CA ARG A 68 -16.00 -10.61 23.83
C ARG A 68 -16.03 -9.14 24.25
N SER A 69 -14.92 -8.42 24.16
CA SER A 69 -14.83 -7.00 24.51
C SER A 69 -15.35 -6.05 23.43
N CYS A 70 -15.73 -6.57 22.26
CA CYS A 70 -16.12 -5.75 21.13
C CYS A 70 -17.47 -5.07 21.33
N PRO A 71 -17.58 -3.75 21.08
CA PRO A 71 -18.88 -3.09 21.05
C PRO A 71 -19.77 -3.69 19.96
N ASN A 72 -21.07 -3.76 20.24
CA ASN A 72 -22.10 -4.17 19.27
C ASN A 72 -21.95 -5.59 18.68
N ILE A 73 -21.12 -6.45 19.27
CA ILE A 73 -21.08 -7.89 18.98
C ILE A 73 -21.86 -8.64 20.07
N VAL A 74 -22.62 -9.66 19.66
CA VAL A 74 -23.37 -10.51 20.59
C VAL A 74 -22.44 -11.18 21.59
N GLN A 75 -22.81 -11.11 22.87
CA GLN A 75 -22.00 -11.65 23.95
C GLN A 75 -22.23 -13.15 24.15
N LEU A 76 -21.14 -13.92 24.14
CA LEU A 76 -21.12 -15.31 24.58
C LEU A 76 -21.13 -15.37 26.11
N ALA A 77 -22.23 -15.89 26.67
CA ALA A 77 -22.42 -16.09 28.09
C ALA A 77 -21.83 -17.43 28.53
N ASP A 78 -22.15 -18.52 27.83
CA ASP A 78 -21.79 -19.88 28.24
C ASP A 78 -21.78 -20.88 27.06
N ILE A 79 -21.21 -22.06 27.28
CA ILE A 79 -21.19 -23.19 26.35
C ILE A 79 -21.84 -24.38 27.04
N VAL A 80 -22.88 -24.95 26.42
CA VAL A 80 -23.65 -26.06 26.98
C VAL A 80 -23.51 -27.31 26.12
N GLN A 81 -23.57 -28.48 26.75
CA GLN A 81 -23.63 -29.76 26.07
C GLN A 81 -24.80 -30.54 26.65
N GLY A 82 -25.66 -31.11 25.79
CA GLY A 82 -26.76 -31.93 26.25
C GLY A 82 -26.31 -33.28 26.80
N ASP A 83 -27.19 -33.93 27.55
CA ASP A 83 -26.94 -35.28 28.10
C ASP A 83 -26.72 -36.32 26.98
N GLU A 84 -26.02 -37.42 27.32
CA GLU A 84 -25.78 -38.58 26.44
C GLU A 84 -25.11 -38.28 25.08
N GLY A 85 -24.21 -37.30 25.03
CA GLY A 85 -23.46 -36.97 23.81
C GLY A 85 -24.27 -36.16 22.79
N ALA A 86 -25.34 -35.50 23.24
CA ALA A 86 -26.15 -34.62 22.41
C ALA A 86 -25.41 -33.34 21.98
N SER A 87 -26.01 -32.65 21.00
CA SER A 87 -25.54 -31.40 20.38
C SER A 87 -24.93 -30.41 21.36
N ILE A 88 -23.74 -29.91 21.03
CA ILE A 88 -23.18 -28.71 21.66
C ILE A 88 -24.12 -27.53 21.36
N GLY A 89 -24.26 -26.63 22.32
CA GLY A 89 -24.96 -25.37 22.18
C GLY A 89 -24.17 -24.23 22.81
N ILE A 90 -24.50 -23.00 22.44
CA ILE A 90 -23.97 -21.80 23.10
C ILE A 90 -25.11 -20.95 23.65
N ILE A 91 -24.83 -20.28 24.76
CA ILE A 91 -25.73 -19.33 25.41
C ILE A 91 -25.25 -17.93 25.08
N LEU A 92 -26.13 -17.15 24.46
CA LEU A 92 -25.87 -15.79 24.01
C LEU A 92 -26.74 -14.80 24.78
N GLU A 93 -26.30 -13.55 24.87
CA GLU A 93 -27.17 -12.48 25.40
C GLU A 93 -28.49 -12.40 24.61
N HIS A 94 -29.60 -12.21 25.32
CA HIS A 94 -30.88 -11.97 24.68
C HIS A 94 -31.00 -10.50 24.25
N VAL A 95 -31.51 -10.27 23.04
CA VAL A 95 -31.81 -8.94 22.51
C VAL A 95 -33.23 -8.95 21.95
N ASN A 96 -34.02 -7.94 22.30
CA ASN A 96 -35.41 -7.80 21.84
C ASN A 96 -35.43 -7.35 20.37
N ASN A 97 -35.34 -8.32 19.46
CA ASN A 97 -35.28 -8.05 18.02
C ASN A 97 -36.65 -7.74 17.42
N ILE A 98 -36.70 -6.78 16.50
CA ILE A 98 -37.81 -6.59 15.55
C ILE A 98 -37.35 -7.09 14.18
N ASP A 99 -38.17 -7.88 13.47
CA ASP A 99 -37.80 -8.37 12.14
C ASP A 99 -37.50 -7.21 11.18
N TYR A 100 -36.34 -7.29 10.51
CA TYR A 100 -35.83 -6.22 9.65
C TYR A 100 -36.82 -5.82 8.54
N ARG A 101 -37.66 -6.75 8.03
CA ARG A 101 -38.65 -6.43 7.00
C ARG A 101 -39.75 -5.50 7.51
N SER A 102 -40.01 -5.52 8.83
CA SER A 102 -40.95 -4.61 9.47
C SER A 102 -40.24 -3.34 9.95
N LEU A 103 -39.00 -3.47 10.44
CA LEU A 103 -38.27 -2.37 11.07
C LEU A 103 -37.65 -1.41 10.04
N TYR A 104 -36.93 -1.90 9.03
CA TYR A 104 -36.20 -1.04 8.10
C TYR A 104 -37.11 -0.06 7.35
N PRO A 105 -38.33 -0.44 6.88
CA PRO A 105 -39.28 0.50 6.27
C PRO A 105 -39.68 1.68 7.17
N GLN A 106 -39.55 1.55 8.50
CA GLN A 106 -39.91 2.60 9.45
C GLN A 106 -38.75 3.59 9.72
N PHE A 107 -37.51 3.23 9.38
CA PHE A 107 -36.35 4.10 9.62
C PHE A 107 -36.43 5.40 8.81
N GLY A 108 -36.16 6.51 9.48
CA GLY A 108 -35.78 7.77 8.83
C GLY A 108 -34.27 7.83 8.57
N ASP A 109 -33.80 8.92 7.93
CA ASP A 109 -32.38 9.14 7.62
C ASP A 109 -31.48 8.99 8.87
N MET A 110 -31.87 9.62 9.98
CA MET A 110 -31.10 9.56 11.23
C MET A 110 -31.02 8.15 11.84
N ASP A 111 -32.04 7.32 11.67
CA ASP A 111 -31.99 5.93 12.15
C ASP A 111 -31.05 5.10 11.28
N ILE A 112 -31.11 5.27 9.95
CA ILE A 112 -30.18 4.62 9.02
C ILE A 112 -28.74 5.01 9.36
N ARG A 113 -28.44 6.30 9.51
CA ARG A 113 -27.10 6.79 9.88
C ARG A 113 -26.63 6.21 11.22
N TYR A 114 -27.51 6.21 12.21
CA TYR A 114 -27.18 5.70 13.54
C TYR A 114 -26.85 4.21 13.51
N TYR A 115 -27.74 3.37 12.98
CA TYR A 115 -27.54 1.92 12.98
C TYR A 115 -26.41 1.48 12.06
N THR A 116 -26.19 2.18 10.94
CA THR A 116 -25.06 1.89 10.06
C THR A 116 -23.73 2.28 10.71
N CYS A 117 -23.68 3.40 11.46
CA CYS A 117 -22.52 3.75 12.28
C CYS A 117 -22.25 2.72 13.39
N GLU A 118 -23.29 2.27 14.11
CA GLU A 118 -23.15 1.25 15.15
C GLU A 118 -22.67 -0.10 14.59
N LEU A 119 -23.09 -0.45 13.38
CA LEU A 119 -22.63 -1.63 12.66
C LEU A 119 -21.17 -1.49 12.20
N LEU A 120 -20.77 -0.31 11.69
CA LEU A 120 -19.38 -0.04 11.31
C LEU A 120 -18.43 -0.15 12.51
N LYS A 121 -18.82 0.30 13.70
CA LYS A 121 -18.02 0.12 14.93
C LYS A 121 -17.76 -1.36 15.25
N ALA A 122 -18.75 -2.23 15.00
CA ALA A 122 -18.59 -3.67 15.19
C ALA A 122 -17.61 -4.27 14.17
N LEU A 123 -17.72 -3.84 12.90
CA LEU A 123 -16.84 -4.30 11.82
C LEU A 123 -15.40 -3.80 11.98
N GLU A 124 -15.20 -2.50 12.23
CA GLU A 124 -13.89 -1.88 12.47
C GLU A 124 -13.13 -2.62 13.56
N PHE A 125 -13.79 -2.91 14.68
CA PHE A 125 -13.17 -3.65 15.77
C PHE A 125 -12.87 -5.10 15.37
N ALA A 126 -13.81 -5.82 14.78
CA ALA A 126 -13.59 -7.21 14.36
C ALA A 126 -12.45 -7.33 13.32
N HIS A 127 -12.42 -6.43 12.34
CA HIS A 127 -11.36 -6.34 11.32
C HIS A 127 -10.02 -5.95 11.95
N GLY A 128 -10.01 -5.02 12.91
CA GLY A 128 -8.82 -4.68 13.69
C GLY A 128 -8.28 -5.83 14.55
N GLN A 129 -9.14 -6.79 14.89
CA GLN A 129 -8.77 -8.06 15.53
C GLN A 129 -8.44 -9.18 14.51
N GLY A 130 -8.41 -8.88 13.21
CA GLY A 130 -8.11 -9.85 12.17
C GLY A 130 -9.22 -10.86 11.90
N VAL A 131 -10.47 -10.55 12.25
CA VAL A 131 -11.63 -11.44 12.03
C VAL A 131 -12.52 -10.89 10.94
N MET A 132 -12.79 -11.70 9.91
CA MET A 132 -13.80 -11.42 8.88
C MET A 132 -15.14 -12.02 9.29
N HIS A 133 -16.24 -11.28 9.19
CA HIS A 133 -17.57 -11.77 9.53
C HIS A 133 -18.12 -12.75 8.47
N ARG A 134 -17.90 -12.44 7.18
CA ARG A 134 -18.21 -13.27 5.99
C ARG A 134 -19.67 -13.58 5.72
N ASP A 135 -20.59 -13.28 6.64
CA ASP A 135 -22.05 -13.45 6.44
C ASP A 135 -22.86 -12.23 6.85
N LEU A 136 -22.38 -11.03 6.52
CA LEU A 136 -23.10 -9.81 6.87
C LEU A 136 -24.37 -9.66 6.01
N ARG A 137 -25.53 -9.54 6.68
CA ARG A 137 -26.87 -9.46 6.07
C ARG A 137 -27.89 -8.97 7.10
N PRO A 138 -29.06 -8.45 6.68
CA PRO A 138 -30.06 -7.90 7.60
C PRO A 138 -30.51 -8.86 8.71
N GLN A 139 -30.57 -10.17 8.41
CA GLN A 139 -30.97 -11.20 9.38
C GLN A 139 -29.95 -11.39 10.52
N ASN A 140 -28.71 -10.98 10.30
CA ASN A 140 -27.61 -11.08 11.27
C ASN A 140 -27.39 -9.77 12.04
N VAL A 141 -28.21 -8.73 11.77
CA VAL A 141 -28.18 -7.46 12.50
C VAL A 141 -29.43 -7.35 13.36
N VAL A 142 -29.27 -7.62 14.65
CA VAL A 142 -30.35 -7.62 15.62
C VAL A 142 -30.47 -6.25 16.26
N ILE A 143 -31.68 -5.66 16.24
CA ILE A 143 -31.92 -4.31 16.70
C ILE A 143 -33.06 -4.29 17.72
N ASP A 144 -32.75 -3.78 18.92
CA ASP A 144 -33.74 -3.30 19.88
C ASP A 144 -33.91 -1.79 19.62
N HIS A 145 -34.96 -1.45 18.87
CA HIS A 145 -35.19 -0.07 18.44
C HIS A 145 -35.61 0.84 19.61
N GLN A 146 -36.33 0.29 20.59
CA GLN A 146 -36.78 1.02 21.76
C GLN A 146 -35.60 1.54 22.59
N HIS A 147 -34.53 0.75 22.72
CA HIS A 147 -33.33 1.11 23.48
C HIS A 147 -32.15 1.56 22.60
N ARG A 148 -32.37 1.73 21.28
CA ARG A 148 -31.33 2.03 20.29
C ARG A 148 -30.10 1.12 20.37
N LYS A 149 -30.31 -0.18 20.62
CA LYS A 149 -29.22 -1.16 20.78
C LYS A 149 -29.11 -2.04 19.54
N LEU A 150 -27.91 -2.14 18.96
CA LEU A 150 -27.57 -3.04 17.85
C LEU A 150 -26.63 -4.14 18.31
N ARG A 151 -26.86 -5.37 17.83
CA ARG A 151 -25.94 -6.50 17.97
C ARG A 151 -25.75 -7.24 16.65
N LEU A 152 -24.50 -7.39 16.24
CA LEU A 152 -24.08 -8.25 15.14
C LEU A 152 -23.95 -9.69 15.64
N ILE A 153 -24.77 -10.57 15.06
CA ILE A 153 -24.80 -12.02 15.31
C ILE A 153 -24.33 -12.76 14.05
N GLY A 154 -24.30 -14.10 14.05
CA GLY A 154 -24.07 -14.87 12.82
C GLY A 154 -22.61 -15.26 12.53
N TRP A 155 -21.77 -15.28 13.57
CA TRP A 155 -20.33 -15.59 13.50
C TRP A 155 -19.97 -17.03 13.15
N SER A 156 -20.94 -17.88 12.78
CA SER A 156 -20.71 -19.28 12.36
C SER A 156 -19.91 -19.45 11.06
N SER A 157 -19.85 -18.38 10.26
CA SER A 157 -19.09 -18.33 9.00
C SER A 157 -17.85 -17.47 9.12
N ALA A 158 -17.63 -16.84 10.27
CA ALA A 158 -16.51 -15.96 10.51
C ALA A 158 -15.19 -16.73 10.50
N GLU A 159 -14.12 -16.05 10.14
CA GLU A 159 -12.79 -16.65 10.03
C GLU A 159 -11.71 -15.63 10.34
N PHE A 160 -10.60 -16.11 10.87
CA PHE A 160 -9.42 -15.29 11.05
C PHE A 160 -8.75 -15.09 9.70
N TYR A 161 -8.49 -13.84 9.35
CA TYR A 161 -7.75 -13.50 8.16
C TYR A 161 -6.28 -13.89 8.31
N GLU A 162 -5.75 -14.51 7.27
CA GLU A 162 -4.36 -14.92 7.15
C GLU A 162 -3.90 -14.53 5.74
N PRO A 163 -2.85 -13.71 5.58
CA PRO A 163 -2.35 -13.32 4.26
C PRO A 163 -2.02 -14.55 3.40
N GLY A 164 -2.52 -14.57 2.16
CA GLY A 164 -2.24 -15.64 1.18
C GLY A 164 -3.01 -16.96 1.39
N LYS A 165 -3.90 -17.04 2.39
CA LYS A 165 -4.75 -18.21 2.61
C LYS A 165 -5.95 -18.21 1.66
N ASP A 166 -6.24 -19.37 1.08
CA ASP A 166 -7.47 -19.60 0.32
C ASP A 166 -8.62 -19.93 1.29
N PHE A 167 -9.77 -19.25 1.13
CA PHE A 167 -10.92 -19.38 2.01
C PHE A 167 -12.14 -20.00 1.33
N ASN A 168 -12.90 -20.82 2.07
CA ASN A 168 -14.12 -21.48 1.56
C ASN A 168 -15.17 -20.51 0.99
N LEU A 169 -15.84 -20.91 -0.07
CA LEU A 169 -16.83 -20.08 -0.76
C LEU A 169 -18.23 -20.13 -0.12
N CYS A 170 -19.02 -19.06 -0.29
CA CYS A 170 -20.41 -18.96 0.19
C CYS A 170 -21.29 -18.13 -0.76
N VAL A 171 -22.56 -18.53 -0.92
CA VAL A 171 -23.50 -17.94 -1.90
C VAL A 171 -24.63 -17.17 -1.19
N GLY A 172 -25.06 -16.04 -1.77
CA GLY A 172 -26.23 -15.26 -1.30
C GLY A 172 -26.29 -13.83 -1.86
N HIS A 173 -27.43 -13.13 -1.65
CA HIS A 173 -27.71 -11.82 -2.27
C HIS A 173 -26.81 -10.66 -1.77
N PHE A 174 -26.20 -10.80 -0.60
CA PHE A 174 -25.31 -9.79 -0.02
C PHE A 174 -23.83 -10.10 -0.26
N LYS A 175 -23.53 -11.22 -0.94
CA LYS A 175 -22.14 -11.64 -1.18
C LYS A 175 -21.47 -10.73 -2.20
N SER A 176 -20.18 -10.53 -2.00
CA SER A 176 -19.35 -9.70 -2.84
C SER A 176 -18.95 -10.39 -4.14
N PRO A 177 -18.53 -9.64 -5.16
CA PRO A 177 -18.15 -10.18 -6.46
C PRO A 177 -17.09 -11.28 -6.39
N GLU A 178 -16.07 -11.11 -5.55
CA GLU A 178 -15.03 -12.11 -5.28
C GLU A 178 -15.63 -13.44 -4.81
N LEU A 179 -16.61 -13.43 -3.91
CA LEU A 179 -17.29 -14.63 -3.44
C LEU A 179 -18.21 -15.26 -4.50
N LEU A 180 -18.86 -14.43 -5.32
CA LEU A 180 -19.75 -14.89 -6.40
C LEU A 180 -18.98 -15.52 -7.56
N LEU A 181 -17.75 -15.06 -7.78
CA LEU A 181 -16.83 -15.53 -8.80
C LEU A 181 -15.86 -16.60 -8.29
N CYS A 182 -16.08 -17.13 -7.09
CA CYS A 182 -15.27 -18.20 -6.52
C CYS A 182 -13.79 -17.83 -6.32
N TYR A 183 -13.47 -16.54 -6.16
CA TYR A 183 -12.12 -16.10 -5.81
C TYR A 183 -11.87 -16.40 -4.33
N GLU A 184 -10.82 -17.18 -4.02
CA GLU A 184 -10.62 -17.71 -2.67
C GLU A 184 -9.72 -16.80 -1.79
N ARG A 185 -9.01 -15.83 -2.38
CA ARG A 185 -8.03 -14.96 -1.70
C ARG A 185 -8.58 -13.59 -1.36
N TYR A 186 -9.69 -13.56 -0.65
CA TYR A 186 -10.34 -12.32 -0.24
C TYR A 186 -9.96 -11.89 1.19
N ASP A 187 -10.31 -10.65 1.54
CA ASP A 187 -10.02 -10.03 2.83
C ASP A 187 -11.29 -9.39 3.45
N TYR A 188 -11.08 -8.51 4.44
CA TYR A 188 -12.14 -7.79 5.15
C TYR A 188 -13.08 -6.99 4.24
N SER A 189 -12.65 -6.63 3.02
CA SER A 189 -13.45 -5.86 2.07
C SER A 189 -14.77 -6.53 1.66
N ILE A 190 -14.87 -7.86 1.78
CA ILE A 190 -16.11 -8.60 1.48
C ILE A 190 -17.26 -8.18 2.42
N ASP A 191 -16.94 -7.86 3.67
CA ASP A 191 -17.91 -7.38 4.65
C ASP A 191 -18.33 -5.94 4.33
N MET A 192 -17.42 -5.13 3.78
CA MET A 192 -17.69 -3.75 3.37
C MET A 192 -18.62 -3.69 2.15
N TRP A 193 -18.46 -4.59 1.18
CA TRP A 193 -19.44 -4.76 0.11
C TRP A 193 -20.82 -5.15 0.67
N SER A 194 -20.85 -6.14 1.56
CA SER A 194 -22.09 -6.64 2.17
C SER A 194 -22.82 -5.53 2.94
N PHE A 195 -22.05 -4.71 3.68
CA PHE A 195 -22.53 -3.50 4.36
C PHE A 195 -23.11 -2.49 3.38
N GLY A 196 -22.39 -2.21 2.28
CA GLY A 196 -22.86 -1.34 1.21
C GLY A 196 -24.17 -1.84 0.59
N ALA A 197 -24.29 -3.13 0.29
CA ALA A 197 -25.50 -3.73 -0.26
C ALA A 197 -26.72 -3.59 0.68
N MET A 198 -26.52 -3.70 2.01
CA MET A 198 -27.55 -3.42 3.01
C MET A 198 -27.94 -1.94 3.02
N LEU A 199 -26.96 -1.04 2.99
CA LEU A 199 -27.16 0.41 3.00
C LEU A 199 -27.95 0.87 1.76
N VAL A 200 -27.57 0.40 0.57
CA VAL A 200 -28.28 0.63 -0.70
C VAL A 200 -29.74 0.19 -0.60
N SER A 201 -29.99 -0.98 -0.02
CA SER A 201 -31.35 -1.52 0.10
C SER A 201 -32.23 -0.68 1.03
N MET A 202 -31.66 -0.16 2.13
CA MET A 202 -32.34 0.75 3.07
C MET A 202 -32.63 2.11 2.43
N ILE A 203 -31.64 2.73 1.79
CA ILE A 203 -31.75 4.08 1.20
C ILE A 203 -32.77 4.08 0.06
N PHE A 204 -32.70 3.12 -0.86
CA PHE A 204 -33.58 3.09 -2.03
C PHE A 204 -34.91 2.37 -1.79
N ARG A 205 -35.18 1.90 -0.56
CA ARG A 205 -36.40 1.16 -0.18
C ARG A 205 -36.64 -0.09 -1.05
N LYS A 206 -35.57 -0.81 -1.40
CA LYS A 206 -35.62 -1.99 -2.26
C LYS A 206 -34.81 -3.13 -1.64
N GLU A 207 -35.49 -4.15 -1.12
CA GLU A 207 -34.88 -5.22 -0.32
C GLU A 207 -35.15 -6.61 -0.94
N PRO A 208 -34.12 -7.34 -1.43
CA PRO A 208 -32.74 -6.88 -1.64
C PRO A 208 -32.64 -5.97 -2.87
N PHE A 209 -31.69 -5.04 -2.89
CA PHE A 209 -31.49 -4.15 -4.03
C PHE A 209 -31.02 -4.89 -5.28
N PHE A 210 -30.01 -5.75 -5.10
CA PHE A 210 -29.50 -6.69 -6.10
C PHE A 210 -30.19 -8.04 -5.89
N HIS A 211 -30.96 -8.47 -6.89
CA HIS A 211 -31.78 -9.67 -6.79
C HIS A 211 -31.46 -10.63 -7.94
N GLY A 212 -30.60 -11.61 -7.66
CA GLY A 212 -30.30 -12.72 -8.54
C GLY A 212 -30.81 -14.05 -7.99
N ASN A 213 -31.18 -14.97 -8.87
CA ASN A 213 -31.66 -16.31 -8.50
C ASN A 213 -30.53 -17.36 -8.41
N SER A 214 -29.34 -17.00 -8.87
CA SER A 214 -28.11 -17.81 -8.89
C SER A 214 -26.90 -16.90 -8.61
N CYS A 215 -25.70 -17.47 -8.42
CA CYS A 215 -24.47 -16.67 -8.25
C CYS A 215 -24.25 -15.73 -9.44
N ILE A 216 -24.41 -16.26 -10.66
CA ILE A 216 -24.23 -15.51 -11.88
C ILE A 216 -25.34 -14.48 -12.07
N ASP A 217 -26.60 -14.80 -11.76
CA ASP A 217 -27.68 -13.80 -11.79
C ASP A 217 -27.44 -12.67 -10.78
N GLN A 218 -26.85 -12.98 -9.62
CA GLN A 218 -26.53 -11.99 -8.60
C GLN A 218 -25.41 -11.06 -9.09
N LEU A 219 -24.38 -11.63 -9.72
CA LEU A 219 -23.29 -10.87 -10.35
C LEU A 219 -23.83 -9.99 -11.49
N LEU A 220 -24.72 -10.52 -12.33
CA LEU A 220 -25.39 -9.79 -13.41
C LEU A 220 -26.27 -8.67 -12.87
N ALA A 221 -26.99 -8.89 -11.76
CA ALA A 221 -27.79 -7.86 -11.11
C ALA A 221 -26.92 -6.69 -10.64
N ALA A 222 -25.72 -6.96 -10.09
CA ALA A 222 -24.75 -5.93 -9.76
C ALA A 222 -24.17 -5.26 -11.02
N ALA A 223 -23.80 -6.04 -12.04
CA ALA A 223 -23.21 -5.54 -13.30
C ALA A 223 -24.15 -4.61 -14.08
N ARG A 224 -25.47 -4.86 -14.05
CA ARG A 224 -26.47 -3.97 -14.66
C ARG A 224 -26.50 -2.57 -14.05
N VAL A 225 -26.04 -2.42 -12.81
CA VAL A 225 -25.99 -1.14 -12.10
C VAL A 225 -24.58 -0.55 -12.18
N LEU A 226 -23.56 -1.33 -11.83
CA LEU A 226 -22.18 -0.86 -11.72
C LEU A 226 -21.45 -0.75 -13.07
N GLY A 227 -21.97 -1.43 -14.09
CA GLY A 227 -21.43 -1.48 -15.45
C GLY A 227 -20.58 -2.73 -15.71
N THR A 228 -20.75 -3.36 -16.88
CA THR A 228 -20.01 -4.58 -17.24
C THR A 228 -18.52 -4.35 -17.47
N GLU A 229 -18.11 -3.15 -17.91
CA GLU A 229 -16.69 -2.83 -18.10
C GLU A 229 -15.89 -2.98 -16.79
N SER A 230 -16.44 -2.48 -15.68
CA SER A 230 -15.80 -2.59 -14.37
C SER A 230 -15.72 -4.03 -13.86
N LEU A 231 -16.70 -4.87 -14.20
CA LEU A 231 -16.66 -6.30 -13.91
C LEU A 231 -15.62 -7.03 -14.77
N HIS A 232 -15.52 -6.73 -16.06
CA HIS A 232 -14.51 -7.33 -16.94
C HIS A 232 -13.09 -6.99 -16.46
N ARG A 233 -12.86 -5.75 -16.01
CA ARG A 233 -11.58 -5.35 -15.41
C ARG A 233 -11.27 -6.16 -14.15
N PHE A 234 -12.24 -6.32 -13.25
CA PHE A 234 -12.10 -7.12 -12.04
C PHE A 234 -11.82 -8.61 -12.36
N VAL A 235 -12.51 -9.20 -13.33
CA VAL A 235 -12.29 -10.60 -13.74
C VAL A 235 -10.88 -10.78 -14.34
N ALA A 236 -10.43 -9.84 -15.15
CA ALA A 236 -9.08 -9.87 -15.73
C ALA A 236 -8.01 -9.74 -14.64
N GLU A 237 -8.17 -8.78 -13.72
CA GLU A 237 -7.26 -8.49 -12.61
C GLU A 237 -6.99 -9.69 -11.68
N PHE A 238 -8.01 -10.50 -11.44
CA PHE A 238 -7.91 -11.66 -10.56
C PHE A 238 -7.70 -12.98 -11.32
N GLU A 239 -7.42 -12.91 -12.62
CA GLU A 239 -7.29 -14.05 -13.54
C GLU A 239 -8.43 -15.08 -13.39
N ILE A 240 -9.64 -14.59 -13.10
CA ILE A 240 -10.78 -15.46 -12.80
C ILE A 240 -11.25 -16.10 -14.11
N GLN A 241 -11.20 -17.42 -14.18
CA GLN A 241 -11.73 -18.14 -15.32
C GLN A 241 -13.27 -18.13 -15.26
N MET A 242 -13.88 -17.40 -16.18
CA MET A 242 -15.32 -17.46 -16.43
C MET A 242 -15.59 -18.33 -17.65
N ASP A 243 -16.61 -19.19 -17.55
CA ASP A 243 -17.04 -20.01 -18.67
C ASP A 243 -17.57 -19.15 -19.82
N GLN A 244 -17.34 -19.58 -21.07
CA GLN A 244 -17.76 -18.82 -22.26
C GLN A 244 -19.28 -18.59 -22.31
N GLU A 245 -20.06 -19.47 -21.68
CA GLU A 245 -21.51 -19.33 -21.55
C GLU A 245 -21.88 -18.18 -20.60
N ASP A 246 -21.20 -18.06 -19.45
CA ASP A 246 -21.38 -16.96 -18.49
C ASP A 246 -20.95 -15.61 -19.07
N ILE A 247 -19.84 -15.59 -19.83
CA ILE A 247 -19.38 -14.43 -20.61
C ILE A 247 -20.42 -14.04 -21.67
N GLY A 248 -21.05 -15.02 -22.32
CA GLY A 248 -22.12 -14.80 -23.30
C GLY A 248 -23.39 -14.18 -22.70
N ILE A 249 -23.67 -14.44 -21.42
CA ILE A 249 -24.82 -13.88 -20.69
C ILE A 249 -24.54 -12.44 -20.21
N LEU A 250 -23.27 -12.07 -19.98
CA LEU A 250 -22.81 -10.73 -19.65
C LEU A 250 -23.00 -9.76 -20.83
N ARG A 251 -24.24 -9.35 -21.09
CA ARG A 251 -24.57 -8.29 -22.06
C ARG A 251 -23.92 -6.98 -21.63
N ASN A 252 -23.47 -6.17 -22.59
CA ASN A 252 -22.88 -4.87 -22.28
C ASN A 252 -23.91 -3.94 -21.60
N HIS A 253 -23.61 -3.52 -20.38
CA HIS A 253 -24.44 -2.60 -19.60
C HIS A 253 -23.59 -1.40 -19.16
N PRO A 254 -23.98 -0.16 -19.50
CA PRO A 254 -23.30 1.03 -18.99
C PRO A 254 -23.60 1.22 -17.50
N ARG A 255 -22.63 1.78 -16.75
CA ARG A 255 -22.80 2.15 -15.35
C ARG A 255 -24.01 3.10 -15.20
N GLN A 256 -24.93 2.75 -14.31
CA GLN A 256 -26.09 3.56 -13.98
C GLN A 256 -25.74 4.52 -12.84
N PRO A 257 -25.97 5.83 -12.99
CA PRO A 257 -25.84 6.76 -11.87
C PRO A 257 -26.81 6.41 -10.74
N TRP A 258 -26.37 6.44 -9.49
CA TRP A 258 -27.22 6.14 -8.32
C TRP A 258 -28.47 7.03 -8.21
N ARG A 259 -28.40 8.25 -8.77
CA ARG A 259 -29.51 9.21 -8.83
C ARG A 259 -30.73 8.67 -9.59
N GLU A 260 -30.54 7.76 -10.54
CA GLU A 260 -31.64 7.16 -11.32
C GLU A 260 -32.55 6.26 -10.47
N PHE A 261 -32.09 5.83 -9.30
CA PHE A 261 -32.88 5.02 -8.37
C PHE A 261 -33.63 5.87 -7.32
N VAL A 262 -33.49 7.20 -7.38
CA VAL A 262 -34.20 8.12 -6.50
C VAL A 262 -35.64 8.28 -6.96
N SER A 263 -36.58 8.13 -6.01
CA SER A 263 -38.01 8.28 -6.21
C SER A 263 -38.60 9.24 -5.19
N SER A 264 -39.85 9.65 -5.38
CA SER A 264 -40.59 10.48 -4.41
C SER A 264 -40.68 9.83 -3.02
N GLU A 265 -40.63 8.50 -2.94
CA GLU A 265 -40.73 7.74 -1.70
C GLU A 265 -39.39 7.64 -0.94
N ASN A 266 -38.25 7.77 -1.62
CA ASN A 266 -36.93 7.54 -1.02
C ASN A 266 -35.98 8.76 -1.08
N GLN A 267 -36.36 9.85 -1.77
CA GLN A 267 -35.54 11.07 -1.91
C GLN A 267 -35.07 11.68 -0.58
N HIS A 268 -35.84 11.48 0.49
CA HIS A 268 -35.50 11.98 1.82
C HIS A 268 -34.41 11.15 2.54
N LEU A 269 -34.07 9.98 1.99
CA LEU A 269 -33.02 9.07 2.49
C LEU A 269 -31.81 9.07 1.54
N ALA A 270 -32.05 9.20 0.23
CA ALA A 270 -31.02 9.24 -0.81
C ALA A 270 -30.34 10.61 -0.91
N THR A 271 -29.77 11.06 0.21
CA THR A 271 -28.96 12.29 0.27
C THR A 271 -27.66 12.14 -0.52
N GLU A 272 -27.03 13.26 -0.87
CA GLU A 272 -25.73 13.27 -1.57
C GLU A 272 -24.65 12.47 -0.83
N GLU A 273 -24.59 12.65 0.49
CA GLU A 273 -23.65 11.95 1.37
C GLU A 273 -23.88 10.44 1.36
N ALA A 274 -25.15 10.03 1.39
CA ALA A 274 -25.53 8.63 1.38
C ALA A 274 -25.21 7.97 0.02
N ILE A 275 -25.44 8.71 -1.08
CA ILE A 275 -25.09 8.26 -2.44
C ILE A 275 -23.56 8.15 -2.62
N ASP A 276 -22.78 9.14 -2.18
CA ASP A 276 -21.31 9.09 -2.24
C ASP A 276 -20.76 7.91 -1.42
N LEU A 277 -21.27 7.69 -0.21
CA LEU A 277 -20.86 6.55 0.62
C LEU A 277 -21.17 5.22 -0.06
N VAL A 278 -22.35 5.07 -0.65
CA VAL A 278 -22.73 3.87 -1.42
C VAL A 278 -21.79 3.64 -2.60
N ASP A 279 -21.47 4.70 -3.36
CA ASP A 279 -20.60 4.61 -4.54
C ASP A 279 -19.20 4.11 -4.18
N ARG A 280 -18.69 4.50 -3.01
CA ARG A 280 -17.40 4.06 -2.48
C ARG A 280 -17.40 2.63 -1.96
N LEU A 281 -18.55 2.12 -1.48
CA LEU A 281 -18.68 0.79 -0.90
C LEU A 281 -19.01 -0.30 -1.93
N VAL A 282 -19.90 0.00 -2.88
CA VAL A 282 -20.48 -0.98 -3.80
C VAL A 282 -19.85 -0.81 -5.19
N LYS A 283 -18.67 -1.40 -5.36
CA LYS A 283 -17.87 -1.37 -6.60
C LYS A 283 -17.16 -2.70 -6.84
N PHE A 284 -17.07 -3.15 -8.09
CA PHE A 284 -16.14 -4.22 -8.46
C PHE A 284 -14.73 -3.65 -8.26
N ASN A 285 -14.02 -4.03 -7.20
CA ASN A 285 -12.90 -3.25 -6.68
C ASN A 285 -11.54 -3.84 -7.08
N PRO A 286 -10.81 -3.18 -7.98
CA PRO A 286 -9.38 -2.99 -7.80
C PRO A 286 -9.17 -1.94 -6.72
N ARG A 287 -8.55 -2.29 -5.59
CA ARG A 287 -8.07 -1.24 -4.66
C ARG A 287 -7.11 -0.36 -5.45
N THR A 288 -7.44 0.91 -5.65
CA THR A 288 -6.63 1.80 -6.50
C THR A 288 -5.89 2.80 -5.62
N SER A 289 -4.58 2.90 -5.79
CA SER A 289 -3.73 3.90 -5.13
C SER A 289 -2.99 4.73 -6.17
N ARG A 290 -2.53 5.92 -5.78
CA ARG A 290 -1.86 6.87 -6.66
C ARG A 290 -0.37 6.93 -6.38
N LEU A 291 0.40 7.13 -7.44
CA LEU A 291 1.83 7.45 -7.37
C LEU A 291 2.02 8.95 -7.51
N HIS A 292 2.70 9.56 -6.55
CA HIS A 292 3.13 10.96 -6.57
C HIS A 292 4.64 11.03 -6.82
N TYR A 293 5.09 11.97 -7.66
CA TYR A 293 6.51 12.18 -7.95
C TYR A 293 6.87 13.65 -7.69
N LEU A 294 7.67 13.90 -6.66
CA LEU A 294 7.99 15.24 -6.17
C LEU A 294 9.46 15.56 -6.42
N VAL A 295 9.70 16.79 -6.89
CA VAL A 295 11.04 17.28 -7.25
C VAL A 295 11.24 18.66 -6.62
N PRO A 296 11.87 18.76 -5.44
CA PRO A 296 12.22 20.05 -4.87
C PRO A 296 13.27 20.76 -5.74
N ALA A 297 12.89 21.88 -6.35
CA ALA A 297 13.77 22.70 -7.18
C ALA A 297 13.23 24.13 -7.30
N ASN A 298 14.10 25.13 -7.16
CA ASN A 298 13.72 26.54 -7.18
C ASN A 298 13.61 27.15 -8.59
N ALA A 299 14.30 26.57 -9.56
CA ALA A 299 14.32 27.03 -10.95
C ALA A 299 14.45 25.85 -11.92
N ALA A 300 14.05 26.08 -13.16
CA ALA A 300 14.34 25.17 -14.26
C ALA A 300 15.76 25.41 -14.77
N ASN A 301 16.52 24.34 -14.96
CA ASN A 301 17.80 24.31 -15.64
C ASN A 301 17.96 22.94 -16.32
N LEU A 302 19.02 22.75 -17.10
CA LEU A 302 19.29 21.50 -17.81
C LEU A 302 19.24 20.26 -16.90
N GLN A 303 19.78 20.31 -15.67
CA GLN A 303 19.74 19.18 -14.74
C GLN A 303 18.31 18.84 -14.31
N VAL A 304 17.54 19.82 -13.85
CA VAL A 304 16.14 19.63 -13.43
C VAL A 304 15.30 19.11 -14.59
N CYS A 305 15.56 19.60 -15.81
CA CYS A 305 14.92 19.12 -17.02
C CYS A 305 15.26 17.66 -17.34
N ALA A 306 16.52 17.24 -17.17
CA ALA A 306 16.92 15.84 -17.31
C ALA A 306 16.22 14.94 -16.27
N VAL A 307 16.12 15.38 -15.01
CA VAL A 307 15.39 14.66 -13.95
C VAL A 307 13.92 14.47 -14.35
N VAL A 308 13.23 15.54 -14.74
CA VAL A 308 11.82 15.51 -15.17
C VAL A 308 11.62 14.61 -16.38
N ALA A 309 12.45 14.77 -17.42
CA ALA A 309 12.34 13.98 -18.64
C ALA A 309 12.56 12.49 -18.37
N SER A 310 13.56 12.14 -17.55
CA SER A 310 13.83 10.75 -17.16
C SER A 310 12.67 10.10 -16.42
N ALA A 311 11.95 10.85 -15.58
CA ALA A 311 10.77 10.36 -14.87
C ALA A 311 9.59 10.13 -15.85
N LEU A 312 9.34 11.09 -16.74
CA LEU A 312 8.24 11.02 -17.70
C LEU A 312 8.40 9.84 -18.68
N VAL A 313 9.59 9.66 -19.28
CA VAL A 313 9.83 8.53 -20.20
C VAL A 313 9.69 7.16 -19.53
N ASN A 314 9.96 7.10 -18.23
CA ASN A 314 9.81 5.90 -17.40
C ASN A 314 8.40 5.74 -16.81
N ARG A 315 7.40 6.49 -17.31
CA ARG A 315 5.98 6.43 -16.90
C ARG A 315 5.73 6.70 -15.41
N TYR A 316 6.57 7.50 -14.76
CA TYR A 316 6.23 8.05 -13.44
C TYR A 316 5.09 9.07 -13.57
N SER A 317 4.47 9.43 -12.45
CA SER A 317 3.45 10.48 -12.44
C SER A 317 4.02 11.83 -12.87
N ILE A 318 3.15 12.73 -13.35
CA ILE A 318 3.53 14.10 -13.73
C ILE A 318 4.28 14.75 -12.55
N PRO A 319 5.56 15.13 -12.72
CA PRO A 319 6.34 15.69 -11.64
C PRO A 319 5.71 16.96 -11.05
N MET A 320 5.72 17.06 -9.72
CA MET A 320 5.43 18.30 -9.00
C MET A 320 6.75 18.94 -8.59
N ILE A 321 7.02 20.13 -9.13
CA ILE A 321 8.14 20.96 -8.71
C ILE A 321 7.75 21.71 -7.44
N LEU A 322 8.56 21.56 -6.39
CA LEU A 322 8.33 22.17 -5.08
C LEU A 322 9.36 23.29 -4.82
N GLY A 323 8.88 24.46 -4.41
CA GLY A 323 9.67 25.68 -4.23
C GLY A 323 9.90 26.47 -5.52
N TYR A 324 9.11 26.24 -6.57
CA TYR A 324 9.35 26.83 -7.89
C TYR A 324 9.14 28.34 -7.87
N LYS A 325 10.15 29.11 -8.29
CA LYS A 325 10.16 30.58 -8.23
C LYS A 325 9.88 31.13 -6.82
N GLY A 326 10.12 30.35 -5.77
CA GLY A 326 9.88 30.76 -4.40
C GLY A 326 10.73 31.97 -4.01
N GLU A 327 10.06 33.01 -3.50
CA GLU A 327 10.71 34.16 -2.84
C GLU A 327 10.57 34.03 -1.31
N SER A 328 11.45 34.69 -0.55
CA SER A 328 11.37 34.79 0.93
C SER A 328 11.48 33.46 1.72
N PHE A 329 10.39 32.96 2.32
CA PHE A 329 10.40 31.77 3.20
C PHE A 329 10.45 30.43 2.44
N LEU A 330 10.23 30.46 1.11
CA LEU A 330 10.41 29.36 0.16
C LEU A 330 11.65 29.55 -0.73
N ASP A 331 12.40 30.64 -0.52
CA ASP A 331 13.66 30.90 -1.22
C ASP A 331 14.74 29.95 -0.68
N ALA A 332 15.05 28.89 -1.43
CA ALA A 332 16.08 27.91 -1.09
C ALA A 332 17.48 28.54 -0.92
N GLN A 333 17.72 29.77 -1.42
CA GLN A 333 18.96 30.51 -1.19
C GLN A 333 18.96 31.33 0.10
N LYS A 334 17.80 31.64 0.71
CA LYS A 334 17.68 32.46 1.93
C LYS A 334 17.16 31.72 3.16
N ALA A 335 16.40 30.64 2.97
CA ALA A 335 15.88 29.80 4.04
C ALA A 335 16.15 28.33 3.68
N HIS A 336 17.27 27.78 4.14
CA HIS A 336 17.76 26.46 3.74
C HIS A 336 16.87 25.28 4.19
N ILE A 337 15.82 25.51 5.00
CA ILE A 337 14.77 24.54 5.38
C ILE A 337 13.58 24.55 4.40
N ALA A 338 13.59 25.42 3.38
CA ALA A 338 12.50 25.58 2.41
C ALA A 338 12.09 24.27 1.72
N LYS A 339 13.05 23.38 1.42
CA LYS A 339 12.80 22.06 0.82
C LYS A 339 11.82 21.24 1.65
N LEU A 340 12.08 21.07 2.95
CA LEU A 340 11.22 20.28 3.84
C LEU A 340 9.86 20.92 4.07
N ARG A 341 9.79 22.26 4.09
CA ARG A 341 8.51 22.99 4.20
C ARG A 341 7.64 22.81 2.96
N ALA A 342 8.21 22.95 1.76
CA ALA A 342 7.47 22.74 0.51
C ALA A 342 6.98 21.28 0.38
N ILE A 343 7.80 20.32 0.80
CA ILE A 343 7.39 18.90 0.89
C ILE A 343 6.22 18.73 1.88
N ARG A 344 6.32 19.29 3.08
CA ARG A 344 5.25 19.24 4.09
C ARG A 344 3.95 19.79 3.52
N ASP A 345 3.98 20.99 2.96
CA ASP A 345 2.79 21.67 2.48
C ASP A 345 2.09 20.81 1.40
N TYR A 346 2.85 20.21 0.47
CA TYR A 346 2.30 19.23 -0.48
C TYR A 346 1.67 18.01 0.21
N LEU A 347 2.37 17.38 1.16
CA LEU A 347 1.90 16.16 1.81
C LEU A 347 0.61 16.38 2.60
N HIS A 348 0.35 17.59 3.10
CA HIS A 348 -0.91 17.95 3.76
C HIS A 348 -2.00 18.38 2.77
N ASP A 349 -1.66 19.09 1.70
CA ASP A 349 -2.66 19.75 0.82
C ASP A 349 -2.98 18.98 -0.48
N SER A 350 -2.23 17.93 -0.81
CA SER A 350 -2.38 17.19 -2.08
C SER A 350 -3.73 16.52 -2.32
N GLY A 351 -4.54 16.32 -1.26
CA GLY A 351 -5.80 15.57 -1.34
C GLY A 351 -5.63 14.06 -1.61
N GLY A 352 -4.39 13.54 -1.52
CA GLY A 352 -4.09 12.11 -1.62
C GLY A 352 -4.50 11.33 -0.38
N THR A 353 -4.67 10.02 -0.53
CA THR A 353 -4.98 9.11 0.60
C THR A 353 -3.70 8.70 1.32
N SER A 354 -3.81 8.23 2.56
CA SER A 354 -2.62 7.85 3.35
C SER A 354 -1.84 6.67 2.77
N ASP A 355 -2.46 5.87 1.90
CA ASP A 355 -1.89 4.70 1.25
C ASP A 355 -1.42 4.96 -0.20
N ASP A 356 -1.56 6.20 -0.70
CA ASP A 356 -0.87 6.65 -1.91
C ASP A 356 0.65 6.61 -1.70
N LEU A 357 1.41 6.31 -2.74
CA LEU A 357 2.87 6.21 -2.68
C LEU A 357 3.50 7.51 -3.19
N VAL A 358 4.45 8.04 -2.46
CA VAL A 358 5.17 9.27 -2.83
C VAL A 358 6.64 8.95 -3.02
N ILE A 359 7.18 9.38 -4.16
CA ILE A 359 8.60 9.40 -4.44
C ILE A 359 9.05 10.85 -4.41
N ILE A 360 10.14 11.11 -3.67
CA ILE A 360 10.80 12.42 -3.63
C ILE A 360 12.24 12.20 -4.08
N VAL A 361 12.67 12.98 -5.07
CA VAL A 361 14.03 12.95 -5.60
C VAL A 361 14.64 14.34 -5.58
N ASP A 362 15.96 14.43 -5.39
CA ASP A 362 16.68 15.68 -5.55
C ASP A 362 16.62 16.13 -7.02
N GLY A 363 16.21 17.38 -7.24
CA GLY A 363 15.97 17.91 -8.58
C GLY A 363 17.23 18.15 -9.39
N PHE A 364 18.42 18.14 -8.78
CA PHE A 364 19.65 18.53 -9.48
C PHE A 364 20.55 17.36 -9.90
N ASP A 365 20.37 16.17 -9.34
CA ASP A 365 21.33 15.07 -9.53
C ASP A 365 20.74 13.64 -9.38
N VAL A 366 19.42 13.48 -9.36
CA VAL A 366 18.77 12.15 -9.33
C VAL A 366 17.97 11.86 -10.59
N MET A 367 18.38 10.85 -11.35
CA MET A 367 17.74 10.44 -12.60
C MET A 367 17.04 9.08 -12.48
N ALA A 368 15.83 8.97 -13.02
CA ALA A 368 15.13 7.68 -13.14
C ALA A 368 15.68 6.86 -14.31
N GLN A 369 16.11 5.63 -14.03
CA GLN A 369 16.59 4.68 -15.05
C GLN A 369 15.53 3.65 -15.42
N LEU A 370 14.76 3.15 -14.45
CA LEU A 370 13.79 2.07 -14.68
C LEU A 370 12.35 2.57 -14.68
N PRO A 371 11.44 1.90 -15.42
CA PRO A 371 10.02 2.25 -15.42
C PRO A 371 9.37 2.16 -14.03
N ALA A 372 8.38 3.02 -13.78
CA ALA A 372 7.70 3.13 -12.49
C ALA A 372 7.10 1.81 -11.99
N GLU A 373 6.60 0.96 -12.90
CA GLU A 373 6.09 -0.39 -12.58
C GLU A 373 7.14 -1.26 -11.87
N ALA A 374 8.33 -1.38 -12.46
CA ALA A 374 9.42 -2.17 -11.87
C ALA A 374 9.86 -1.61 -10.52
N MET A 375 9.79 -0.28 -10.37
CA MET A 375 10.11 0.38 -9.12
C MET A 375 9.08 0.10 -8.03
N ILE A 376 7.79 0.33 -8.27
CA ILE A 376 6.74 0.09 -7.26
C ILE A 376 6.81 -1.36 -6.75
N GLN A 377 6.94 -2.33 -7.66
CA GLN A 377 7.02 -3.73 -7.26
C GLN A 377 8.26 -4.02 -6.42
N ARG A 378 9.42 -3.48 -6.82
CA ARG A 378 10.66 -3.61 -6.07
C ARG A 378 10.56 -3.02 -4.67
N TYR A 379 9.92 -1.86 -4.52
CA TYR A 379 9.71 -1.21 -3.23
C TYR A 379 8.99 -2.15 -2.25
N PHE A 380 7.88 -2.78 -2.68
CA PHE A 380 7.14 -3.69 -1.80
C PHE A 380 7.95 -4.93 -1.41
N THR A 381 8.75 -5.49 -2.33
CA THR A 381 9.68 -6.57 -2.00
C THR A 381 10.68 -6.15 -0.93
N LEU A 382 11.31 -4.97 -1.09
CA LEU A 382 12.26 -4.44 -0.11
C LEU A 382 11.63 -4.20 1.27
N MET A 383 10.37 -3.75 1.33
CA MET A 383 9.68 -3.53 2.60
C MET A 383 9.36 -4.84 3.32
N VAL A 384 8.95 -5.88 2.59
CA VAL A 384 8.74 -7.23 3.17
C VAL A 384 10.03 -7.78 3.76
N ASP A 385 11.15 -7.67 3.03
CA ASP A 385 12.46 -8.12 3.51
C ASP A 385 12.92 -7.33 4.74
N ALA A 386 12.69 -6.00 4.75
CA ALA A 386 13.02 -5.14 5.86
C ALA A 386 12.19 -5.44 7.13
N ASP A 387 10.89 -5.74 6.97
CA ASP A 387 10.01 -6.16 8.05
C ASP A 387 10.40 -7.54 8.59
N GLN A 388 10.71 -8.49 7.71
CA GLN A 388 11.15 -9.84 8.10
C GLN A 388 12.40 -9.75 8.98
N ARG A 389 13.37 -8.91 8.61
CA ARG A 389 14.57 -8.68 9.42
C ARG A 389 14.26 -8.16 10.82
N LEU A 390 13.35 -7.19 10.95
CA LEU A 390 12.96 -6.68 12.27
C LEU A 390 12.24 -7.72 13.11
N ALA A 391 11.43 -8.57 12.48
CA ALA A 391 10.75 -9.69 13.11
C ALA A 391 11.75 -10.76 13.59
N ASP A 392 12.74 -11.11 12.76
CA ASP A 392 13.81 -12.06 13.08
C ASP A 392 14.65 -11.60 14.27
N GLN A 393 15.03 -10.32 14.33
CA GLN A 393 15.75 -9.73 15.46
C GLN A 393 15.00 -9.87 16.79
N ARG A 394 13.67 -10.03 16.73
CA ARG A 394 12.78 -10.16 17.89
C ARG A 394 12.35 -11.59 18.16
N GLY A 395 12.63 -12.53 17.27
CA GLY A 395 12.11 -13.90 17.34
C GLY A 395 10.59 -13.98 17.27
N ILE A 396 9.95 -13.06 16.55
CA ILE A 396 8.49 -12.99 16.35
C ILE A 396 8.14 -13.04 14.86
N THR A 397 6.87 -13.19 14.54
CA THR A 397 6.37 -13.09 13.15
C THR A 397 6.22 -11.63 12.71
N ILE A 398 6.22 -11.36 11.39
CA ILE A 398 5.91 -10.02 10.84
C ILE A 398 4.57 -9.49 11.38
N ASN A 399 3.55 -10.35 11.46
CA ASN A 399 2.24 -9.95 11.98
C ASN A 399 2.30 -9.51 13.45
N GLU A 400 3.12 -10.17 14.28
CA GLU A 400 3.34 -9.77 15.67
C GLU A 400 4.14 -8.48 15.77
N LEU A 401 5.15 -8.29 14.91
CA LEU A 401 5.88 -7.01 14.79
C LEU A 401 4.92 -5.86 14.46
N HIS A 402 4.03 -6.05 13.49
CA HIS A 402 3.07 -5.02 13.11
C HIS A 402 2.07 -4.69 14.24
N ARG A 403 1.75 -5.64 15.13
CA ARG A 403 0.90 -5.41 16.32
C ARG A 403 1.56 -4.51 17.35
N THR A 404 2.89 -4.42 17.40
CA THR A 404 3.59 -3.46 18.27
C THR A 404 3.63 -2.06 17.67
N GLY A 405 3.09 -1.88 16.47
CA GLY A 405 3.12 -0.61 15.73
C GLY A 405 4.42 -0.39 14.96
N VAL A 406 5.33 -1.36 14.90
CA VAL A 406 6.57 -1.27 14.13
C VAL A 406 6.36 -1.84 12.73
N ARG A 407 6.79 -1.08 11.71
CA ARG A 407 6.73 -1.43 10.29
C ARG A 407 7.94 -0.82 9.56
N GLN A 408 8.19 -1.28 8.35
CA GLN A 408 9.11 -0.64 7.40
C GLN A 408 8.31 -0.17 6.18
N THR A 409 8.16 1.14 6.04
CA THR A 409 7.37 1.75 4.96
C THR A 409 8.03 2.97 4.33
N VAL A 410 9.06 3.56 4.96
CA VAL A 410 9.76 4.72 4.42
C VAL A 410 11.19 4.31 4.07
N LEU A 411 11.47 4.18 2.77
CA LEU A 411 12.77 3.76 2.25
C LEU A 411 13.57 4.96 1.77
N TRP A 412 14.73 5.18 2.38
CA TRP A 412 15.70 6.20 1.96
C TRP A 412 16.85 5.58 1.16
N GLY A 413 17.43 6.39 0.26
CA GLY A 413 18.72 6.10 -0.34
C GLY A 413 19.84 6.02 0.70
N THR A 414 21.02 5.57 0.27
CA THR A 414 22.17 5.35 1.16
C THR A 414 23.50 5.74 0.56
N ASP A 415 24.46 6.06 1.43
CA ASP A 415 25.88 6.17 1.13
C ASP A 415 26.74 5.19 1.96
N LYS A 416 27.99 5.02 1.51
CA LYS A 416 29.04 4.25 2.20
C LYS A 416 29.73 5.05 3.31
N GLY A 417 29.71 6.38 3.23
CA GLY A 417 30.25 7.27 4.26
C GLY A 417 29.13 7.84 5.12
N CYS A 418 29.37 7.97 6.41
CA CYS A 418 28.42 8.64 7.31
C CYS A 418 28.58 10.16 7.23
N TRP A 419 27.52 10.90 7.60
CA TRP A 419 27.58 12.35 7.66
C TRP A 419 26.78 12.90 8.86
N PRO A 420 27.32 13.86 9.64
CA PRO A 420 28.69 14.37 9.57
C PRO A 420 29.70 13.30 10.02
N GLU A 421 30.89 13.29 9.43
CA GLU A 421 31.93 12.30 9.74
C GLU A 421 32.45 12.47 11.18
N SER A 422 31.99 11.59 12.07
CA SER A 422 32.42 11.58 13.48
C SER A 422 32.12 10.22 14.12
N GLU A 423 33.14 9.62 14.74
CA GLU A 423 33.01 8.33 15.44
C GLU A 423 32.10 8.40 16.67
N THR A 424 31.87 9.60 17.22
CA THR A 424 31.04 9.82 18.41
C THR A 424 29.58 10.16 18.07
N ASP A 425 29.28 10.41 16.80
CA ASP A 425 27.96 10.84 16.34
C ASP A 425 27.02 9.66 16.10
N PRO A 426 25.80 9.65 16.65
CA PRO A 426 24.89 8.51 16.54
C PRO A 426 24.56 8.14 15.10
N ARG A 427 24.62 9.08 14.14
CA ARG A 427 24.39 8.76 12.72
C ARG A 427 25.48 7.89 12.10
N CYS A 428 26.65 7.84 12.71
CA CYS A 428 27.79 7.05 12.24
C CYS A 428 27.91 5.70 12.97
N TRP A 429 27.69 5.66 14.28
CA TRP A 429 27.93 4.45 15.08
C TRP A 429 26.67 3.66 15.43
N LEU A 430 25.49 4.29 15.50
CA LEU A 430 24.26 3.66 16.02
C LEU A 430 23.40 3.01 14.93
N VAL A 431 23.58 3.42 13.67
CA VAL A 431 22.76 2.93 12.55
C VAL A 431 23.05 1.44 12.25
N PRO A 432 22.05 0.67 11.79
CA PRO A 432 22.19 -0.77 11.53
C PRO A 432 23.31 -1.09 10.55
N PHE A 433 23.95 -2.23 10.75
CA PHE A 433 24.87 -2.80 9.77
C PHE A 433 24.12 -3.27 8.52
N SER A 434 24.84 -3.32 7.41
CA SER A 434 24.32 -3.82 6.15
C SER A 434 23.91 -5.29 6.24
N THR A 435 22.87 -5.64 5.48
CA THR A 435 22.42 -7.02 5.28
C THR A 435 23.20 -7.75 4.20
N GLN A 436 24.18 -7.08 3.59
CA GLN A 436 24.99 -7.68 2.54
C GLN A 436 25.84 -8.83 3.05
N PRO A 437 26.10 -9.85 2.21
CA PRO A 437 27.02 -10.91 2.56
C PRO A 437 28.40 -10.36 2.94
N ARG A 438 29.04 -10.97 3.93
CA ARG A 438 30.42 -10.59 4.30
C ARG A 438 31.35 -10.69 3.08
N PHE A 439 32.24 -9.72 2.93
CA PHE A 439 33.16 -9.59 1.80
C PHE A 439 32.46 -9.36 0.44
N LYS A 440 31.24 -8.81 0.43
CA LYS A 440 30.51 -8.45 -0.80
C LYS A 440 31.35 -7.62 -1.76
N TRP A 441 32.20 -6.74 -1.23
CA TRP A 441 33.08 -5.86 -1.99
C TRP A 441 34.51 -6.41 -2.11
N GLY A 442 34.76 -7.66 -1.72
CA GLY A 442 36.07 -8.31 -1.79
C GLY A 442 36.86 -8.25 -0.47
N LEU A 443 38.13 -8.64 -0.50
CA LEU A 443 38.98 -8.76 0.70
C LEU A 443 39.26 -7.43 1.41
N LYS A 444 39.03 -6.30 0.73
CA LYS A 444 39.14 -4.96 1.30
C LYS A 444 37.87 -4.46 2.00
N THR A 445 36.82 -5.27 2.03
CA THR A 445 35.62 -4.97 2.83
C THR A 445 36.03 -4.77 4.30
N ASP A 446 35.51 -3.73 4.96
CA ASP A 446 35.81 -3.34 6.34
C ASP A 446 37.26 -2.88 6.64
N THR A 447 38.05 -2.51 5.61
CA THR A 447 39.41 -1.96 5.80
C THR A 447 39.45 -0.47 6.10
N GLY A 448 38.30 0.21 6.06
CA GLY A 448 38.19 1.68 6.16
C GLY A 448 38.28 2.41 4.82
N ASP A 449 38.58 1.71 3.71
CA ASP A 449 38.42 2.28 2.37
C ASP A 449 36.93 2.31 2.02
N LEU A 450 36.38 3.53 1.91
CA LEU A 450 34.97 3.75 1.61
C LEU A 450 34.56 3.14 0.28
N GLN A 451 35.46 2.91 -0.68
CA GLN A 451 35.08 2.23 -1.93
C GLN A 451 34.62 0.78 -1.69
N TYR A 452 35.20 0.11 -0.69
CA TYR A 452 34.92 -1.30 -0.38
C TYR A 452 34.00 -1.47 0.83
N SER A 453 33.48 -0.37 1.37
CA SER A 453 32.58 -0.38 2.51
C SER A 453 31.15 -0.70 2.09
N ASP A 454 30.39 -1.31 2.99
CA ASP A 454 28.96 -1.50 2.78
C ASP A 454 28.22 -0.17 2.79
N SER A 455 27.14 -0.10 2.02
CA SER A 455 26.18 0.99 2.14
C SER A 455 25.35 0.83 3.40
N ARG A 456 25.19 1.89 4.20
CA ARG A 456 24.29 1.84 5.37
C ARG A 456 23.87 3.21 5.91
N PHE A 457 24.52 4.28 5.47
CA PHE A 457 24.25 5.61 6.01
C PHE A 457 23.18 6.27 5.17
N LEU A 458 22.12 6.77 5.81
CA LEU A 458 20.99 7.40 5.13
C LEU A 458 21.48 8.55 4.25
N ASN A 459 20.95 8.64 3.03
CA ASN A 459 21.13 9.77 2.11
C ASN A 459 19.76 10.43 1.85
N SER A 460 19.67 11.76 2.02
CA SER A 460 18.43 12.54 1.93
C SER A 460 18.00 12.92 0.51
N GLY A 461 18.75 12.48 -0.52
CA GLY A 461 18.48 12.81 -1.91
C GLY A 461 17.33 12.01 -2.52
N THR A 462 16.99 10.84 -1.97
CA THR A 462 15.86 10.03 -2.45
C THR A 462 15.09 9.35 -1.33
N VAL A 463 13.77 9.38 -1.45
CA VAL A 463 12.86 8.63 -0.57
C VAL A 463 11.63 8.14 -1.31
N ILE A 464 11.15 6.97 -0.92
CA ILE A 464 9.85 6.42 -1.32
C ILE A 464 9.10 5.89 -0.09
N GLY A 465 7.80 6.16 -0.01
CA GLY A 465 6.95 5.64 1.06
C GLY A 465 5.49 6.10 0.99
N PRO A 466 4.59 5.56 1.83
CA PRO A 466 3.22 5.98 1.88
C PRO A 466 3.11 7.45 2.30
N LEU A 467 2.18 8.16 1.66
CA LEU A 467 1.93 9.58 1.90
C LEU A 467 1.68 9.87 3.39
N GLY A 468 0.91 9.01 4.06
CA GLY A 468 0.58 9.17 5.47
C GLY A 468 1.78 9.04 6.40
N ASP A 469 2.74 8.17 6.08
CA ASP A 469 3.94 7.97 6.91
C ASP A 469 5.00 9.03 6.63
N LEU A 470 5.18 9.40 5.36
CA LEU A 470 6.04 10.53 4.99
C LEU A 470 5.57 11.83 5.61
N ARG A 471 4.25 12.08 5.69
CA ARG A 471 3.69 13.25 6.37
C ARG A 471 4.16 13.33 7.82
N LYS A 472 3.99 12.24 8.58
CA LYS A 472 4.42 12.17 10.00
C LYS A 472 5.93 12.38 10.13
N PHE A 473 6.71 11.77 9.23
CA PHE A 473 8.16 11.86 9.27
C PHE A 473 8.67 13.28 8.98
N ILE A 474 8.15 13.93 7.93
CA ILE A 474 8.54 15.29 7.55
C ILE A 474 8.08 16.31 8.61
N ASP A 475 6.90 16.12 9.20
CA ASP A 475 6.45 16.93 10.35
C ASP A 475 7.44 16.80 11.52
N ALA A 476 7.87 15.58 11.85
CA ALA A 476 8.86 15.35 12.91
C ALA A 476 10.22 15.98 12.60
N ALA A 477 10.66 15.98 11.33
CA ALA A 477 11.91 16.61 10.92
C ALA A 477 11.85 18.13 11.11
N LEU A 478 10.73 18.75 10.75
CA LEU A 478 10.52 20.19 10.95
C LEU A 478 10.42 20.56 12.43
N ILE A 479 9.77 19.75 13.26
CA ILE A 479 9.74 19.93 14.71
C ILE A 479 11.15 19.85 15.30
N LEU A 480 11.94 18.86 14.89
CA LEU A 480 13.33 18.72 15.36
C LEU A 480 14.17 19.94 14.98
N ILE A 481 13.99 20.46 13.76
CA ILE A 481 14.65 21.68 13.30
C ILE A 481 14.25 22.87 14.17
N GLU A 482 12.96 23.04 14.48
CA GLU A 482 12.47 24.16 15.31
C GLU A 482 12.96 24.09 16.75
N ASP A 483 13.00 22.88 17.34
CA ASP A 483 13.49 22.62 18.70
C ASP A 483 15.00 22.88 18.84
N ASP A 484 15.80 22.45 17.86
CA ASP A 484 17.26 22.51 17.89
C ASP A 484 17.81 23.78 17.19
N TRP A 485 16.94 24.66 16.68
CA TRP A 485 17.37 25.80 15.88
C TRP A 485 18.25 26.75 16.69
N ASN A 486 19.50 26.88 16.26
CA ASN A 486 20.45 27.84 16.78
C ASN A 486 21.19 28.50 15.60
N GLN A 487 21.22 29.83 15.57
CA GLN A 487 21.86 30.58 14.51
C GLN A 487 23.37 30.25 14.36
N ASP A 488 24.03 29.90 15.47
CA ASP A 488 25.45 29.54 15.47
C ASP A 488 25.70 28.05 15.18
N PHE A 489 24.64 27.24 15.08
CA PHE A 489 24.79 25.81 14.82
C PHE A 489 25.23 25.57 13.37
N LEU A 490 26.30 24.77 13.22
CA LEU A 490 26.97 24.55 11.94
C LEU A 490 26.07 23.91 10.89
N PHE A 491 25.21 22.98 11.29
CA PHE A 491 24.36 22.19 10.40
C PHE A 491 22.89 22.62 10.43
N ARG A 492 22.61 23.83 10.93
CA ARG A 492 21.25 24.38 11.09
C ARG A 492 20.41 24.35 9.80
N ASP A 493 21.10 24.29 8.66
CA ASP A 493 20.57 24.43 7.31
C ASP A 493 20.66 23.13 6.49
N SER A 494 20.98 21.98 7.12
CA SER A 494 21.17 20.69 6.43
C SER A 494 19.98 19.74 6.63
N ASP A 495 19.22 19.46 5.57
CA ASP A 495 18.17 18.43 5.57
C ASP A 495 18.73 17.04 5.91
N GLN A 496 19.87 16.67 5.33
CA GLN A 496 20.63 15.46 5.61
C GLN A 496 20.90 15.28 7.11
N PHE A 497 21.26 16.36 7.82
CA PHE A 497 21.54 16.33 9.26
C PHE A 497 20.33 15.81 10.05
N TYR A 498 19.18 16.45 9.85
CA TYR A 498 17.98 16.23 10.66
C TYR A 498 17.27 14.93 10.29
N ILE A 499 17.19 14.60 9.00
CA ILE A 499 16.60 13.34 8.54
C ILE A 499 17.40 12.14 9.11
N ALA A 500 18.74 12.17 9.00
CA ALA A 500 19.58 11.11 9.54
C ALA A 500 19.54 11.08 11.08
N ALA A 501 19.38 12.23 11.76
CA ALA A 501 19.24 12.28 13.21
C ALA A 501 17.96 11.58 13.69
N LEU A 502 16.83 11.77 12.99
CA LEU A 502 15.59 11.05 13.29
C LEU A 502 15.72 9.55 13.04
N TYR A 503 16.42 9.14 11.98
CA TYR A 503 16.70 7.72 11.75
C TYR A 503 17.51 7.12 12.91
N ALA A 504 18.60 7.78 13.31
CA ALA A 504 19.39 7.33 14.46
C ALA A 504 18.57 7.30 15.76
N ARG A 505 17.65 8.26 15.96
CA ARG A 505 16.72 8.29 17.10
C ARG A 505 15.73 7.12 17.10
N GLN A 506 15.21 6.76 15.93
CA GLN A 506 14.35 5.57 15.78
C GLN A 506 15.11 4.30 16.14
N GLU A 507 16.32 4.12 15.62
CA GLU A 507 17.12 2.92 15.87
C GLU A 507 17.58 2.84 17.33
N TYR A 508 17.89 3.97 17.97
CA TYR A 508 18.09 4.06 19.41
C TYR A 508 16.90 3.48 20.17
N GLN A 509 15.68 3.98 19.87
CA GLN A 509 14.49 3.54 20.58
C GLN A 509 14.18 2.06 20.32
N ARG A 510 14.35 1.58 19.07
CA ARG A 510 14.20 0.16 18.73
C ARG A 510 15.14 -0.72 19.58
N MET A 511 16.39 -0.30 19.79
CA MET A 511 17.33 -1.04 20.65
C MET A 511 16.94 -1.01 22.13
N VAL A 512 16.46 0.13 22.63
CA VAL A 512 15.96 0.26 24.02
C VAL A 512 14.75 -0.64 24.25
N ASP A 513 13.78 -0.64 23.33
CA ASP A 513 12.56 -1.44 23.41
C ASP A 513 12.87 -2.94 23.36
N LEU A 514 13.86 -3.34 22.57
CA LEU A 514 14.35 -4.73 22.50
C LEU A 514 14.97 -5.23 23.81
N ASN A 515 15.56 -4.33 24.60
CA ASN A 515 16.35 -4.67 25.78
C ASN A 515 15.67 -4.24 27.08
N GLY A 516 14.33 -4.27 27.12
CA GLY A 516 13.55 -4.05 28.35
C GLY A 516 13.60 -2.63 28.91
N GLY A 517 13.93 -1.64 28.07
CA GLY A 517 14.04 -0.23 28.46
C GLY A 517 15.47 0.26 28.71
N ASP A 518 16.45 -0.62 28.61
CA ASP A 518 17.87 -0.27 28.77
C ASP A 518 18.60 -0.32 27.42
N PHE A 519 19.55 0.60 27.21
CA PHE A 519 20.42 0.53 26.04
C PHE A 519 21.52 -0.52 26.25
N PRO A 520 21.77 -1.43 25.29
CA PRO A 520 22.57 -2.65 25.54
C PRO A 520 24.09 -2.43 25.61
N GLU A 521 24.60 -1.27 25.21
CA GLU A 521 26.04 -0.98 25.15
C GLU A 521 26.48 0.12 26.13
N GLU A 522 27.75 0.09 26.53
CA GLU A 522 28.38 1.15 27.32
C GLU A 522 28.68 2.39 26.45
N ILE A 523 28.04 3.51 26.77
CA ILE A 523 28.08 4.74 25.96
C ILE A 523 29.24 5.65 26.41
N SER A 524 30.45 5.10 26.58
CA SER A 524 31.60 5.92 26.99
C SER A 524 32.09 6.77 25.80
N GLY A 525 32.07 8.10 25.93
CA GLY A 525 32.61 9.04 24.93
C GLY A 525 31.77 9.20 23.65
N ARG A 526 30.59 8.59 23.55
CA ARG A 526 29.66 8.71 22.41
C ARG A 526 28.49 9.62 22.75
N THR A 527 27.97 10.33 21.75
CA THR A 527 26.76 11.13 21.87
C THR A 527 25.52 10.28 21.60
N LEU A 528 24.42 10.59 22.28
CA LEU A 528 23.14 9.89 22.13
C LEU A 528 22.11 10.79 21.46
N PRO A 529 21.16 10.21 20.70
CA PRO A 529 19.97 10.92 20.27
C PRO A 529 19.11 11.39 21.46
N LYS A 530 18.24 12.38 21.22
CA LYS A 530 17.23 12.84 22.19
C LYS A 530 16.34 11.66 22.62
N GLN A 531 16.38 11.33 23.90
CA GLN A 531 15.57 10.24 24.48
C GLN A 531 14.08 10.55 24.40
N LYS A 532 13.26 9.50 24.43
CA LYS A 532 11.80 9.62 24.47
C LYS A 532 11.36 10.26 25.79
N THR A 533 10.61 11.35 25.70
CA THR A 533 10.20 12.16 26.87
C THR A 533 8.79 11.86 27.39
N GLY A 534 8.00 11.05 26.67
CA GLY A 534 6.66 10.62 27.07
C GLY A 534 5.94 9.82 25.98
N GLU A 535 4.70 9.39 26.24
CA GLU A 535 3.92 8.57 25.30
C GLU A 535 3.58 9.29 23.99
N LYS A 536 3.46 10.62 24.03
CA LYS A 536 3.16 11.46 22.85
C LYS A 536 4.39 11.74 21.97
N ASP A 537 5.58 11.42 22.45
CA ASP A 537 6.83 11.62 21.73
C ASP A 537 7.05 10.43 20.78
N VAL A 538 6.74 10.66 19.51
CA VAL A 538 6.86 9.65 18.45
C VAL A 538 8.33 9.43 18.13
N THR A 539 8.75 8.17 18.16
CA THR A 539 10.12 7.73 17.86
C THR A 539 10.18 6.71 16.72
N GLU A 540 9.05 6.12 16.36
CA GLU A 540 8.92 5.12 15.30
C GLU A 540 8.27 5.78 14.08
N TYR A 541 9.05 5.91 13.01
CA TYR A 541 8.65 6.57 11.75
C TYR A 541 8.66 5.61 10.56
N HIS A 542 8.87 4.31 10.82
CA HIS A 542 8.90 3.24 9.83
C HIS A 542 10.03 3.36 8.80
N ILE A 543 11.15 3.95 9.21
CA ILE A 543 12.31 4.20 8.35
C ILE A 543 13.17 2.95 8.20
N THR A 544 13.53 2.66 6.95
CA THR A 544 14.62 1.77 6.55
C THR A 544 15.45 2.44 5.45
N VAL A 545 16.59 1.84 5.13
CA VAL A 545 17.54 2.34 4.13
C VAL A 545 17.85 1.26 3.08
N ASP A 546 18.21 1.69 1.87
CA ASP A 546 18.50 0.84 0.70
C ASP A 546 19.93 0.26 0.70
N PHE A 547 20.17 -0.77 1.53
CA PHE A 547 21.50 -1.38 1.66
C PHE A 547 22.12 -1.87 0.33
N ASP A 548 21.30 -2.28 -0.63
CA ASP A 548 21.73 -2.96 -1.85
C ASP A 548 21.81 -2.06 -3.10
N TYR A 549 21.50 -0.78 -2.96
CA TYR A 549 21.33 0.15 -4.09
C TYR A 549 20.26 -0.33 -5.08
N ALA A 550 19.21 -0.98 -4.58
CA ALA A 550 18.12 -1.51 -5.39
C ALA A 550 17.13 -0.42 -5.81
N PHE A 551 16.91 0.55 -4.93
CA PHE A 551 16.13 1.76 -5.18
C PHE A 551 17.00 2.84 -5.80
N THR A 552 18.05 3.29 -5.11
CA THR A 552 18.90 4.41 -5.56
C THR A 552 20.37 4.03 -5.50
N GLN A 553 21.10 4.22 -6.60
CA GLN A 553 22.55 4.07 -6.65
C GLN A 553 23.24 5.43 -6.54
N THR A 554 23.94 5.66 -5.43
CA THR A 554 24.81 6.85 -5.29
C THR A 554 26.15 6.62 -5.97
N GLU A 555 26.71 7.65 -6.61
CA GLU A 555 27.97 7.53 -7.36
C GLU A 555 29.21 7.54 -6.47
N CYS A 556 29.23 8.41 -5.46
CA CYS A 556 30.44 8.64 -4.67
C CYS A 556 30.85 7.38 -3.91
N HIS A 557 32.14 7.02 -4.00
CA HIS A 557 32.69 5.74 -3.51
C HIS A 557 32.11 4.46 -4.18
N ASN A 558 31.31 4.60 -5.23
CA ASN A 558 30.73 3.49 -5.99
C ASN A 558 31.18 3.44 -7.45
N TYR A 559 31.88 4.45 -7.97
CA TYR A 559 32.37 4.52 -9.35
C TYR A 559 33.07 3.25 -9.85
N ARG A 560 33.78 2.53 -8.96
CA ARG A 560 34.44 1.25 -9.29
C ARG A 560 33.45 0.14 -9.66
N PHE A 561 32.25 0.16 -9.10
CA PHE A 561 31.24 -0.91 -9.20
C PHE A 561 30.05 -0.56 -10.11
N ILE A 562 29.96 0.65 -10.64
CA ILE A 562 28.90 1.04 -11.57
C ILE A 562 29.35 0.77 -13.00
N ARG A 563 28.56 0.03 -13.78
CA ARG A 563 28.81 -0.26 -15.21
C ARG A 563 27.53 -0.12 -16.03
N GLN A 564 27.67 0.34 -17.26
CA GLN A 564 26.63 0.26 -18.28
C GLN A 564 26.73 -1.09 -19.00
N LEU A 565 25.84 -2.03 -18.67
CA LEU A 565 25.89 -3.42 -19.16
C LEU A 565 24.77 -3.74 -20.14
N GLN A 566 25.08 -4.57 -21.14
CA GLN A 566 24.10 -5.18 -22.04
C GLN A 566 23.82 -6.62 -21.59
N TYR A 567 22.54 -6.98 -21.57
CA TYR A 567 22.04 -8.31 -21.17
C TYR A 567 21.65 -9.11 -22.41
N ASP A 568 22.64 -9.41 -23.23
CA ASP A 568 22.48 -9.85 -24.61
C ASP A 568 22.50 -11.38 -24.77
N ASN A 569 22.76 -12.16 -23.72
CA ASN A 569 22.61 -13.61 -23.80
C ASN A 569 21.15 -14.03 -24.02
N PHE A 570 20.94 -15.28 -24.49
CA PHE A 570 19.59 -15.78 -24.78
C PHE A 570 18.68 -15.75 -23.55
N ASP A 571 19.22 -16.00 -22.37
CA ASP A 571 18.54 -15.97 -21.07
C ASP A 571 18.53 -14.57 -20.40
N LEU A 572 18.92 -13.50 -21.12
CA LEU A 572 19.01 -12.13 -20.59
C LEU A 572 20.04 -12.00 -19.46
N THR A 573 21.13 -12.75 -19.54
CA THR A 573 22.31 -12.58 -18.67
C THR A 573 23.39 -11.73 -19.32
N THR A 574 24.29 -11.22 -18.49
CA THR A 574 25.57 -10.64 -18.91
C THR A 574 26.70 -11.21 -18.06
N THR A 575 27.92 -11.31 -18.60
CA THR A 575 29.07 -11.88 -17.89
C THR A 575 30.07 -10.78 -17.55
N VAL A 576 30.30 -10.57 -16.25
CA VAL A 576 31.34 -9.66 -15.75
C VAL A 576 32.66 -10.42 -15.71
N LYS A 577 33.63 -9.96 -16.51
CA LYS A 577 34.98 -10.55 -16.63
C LYS A 577 36.06 -9.69 -15.99
N GLU A 578 35.70 -8.50 -15.51
CA GLU A 578 36.61 -7.56 -14.87
C GLU A 578 36.74 -7.87 -13.37
N ASP A 579 37.97 -8.07 -12.90
CA ASP A 579 38.28 -8.27 -11.49
C ASP A 579 38.23 -6.93 -10.72
N THR A 580 37.02 -6.46 -10.46
CA THR A 580 36.80 -5.25 -9.67
C THR A 580 36.97 -5.47 -8.17
N LEU A 581 37.00 -6.73 -7.72
CA LEU A 581 37.18 -7.12 -6.32
C LEU A 581 38.65 -7.29 -5.90
N GLU A 582 39.58 -7.23 -6.86
CA GLU A 582 41.03 -7.42 -6.67
C GLU A 582 41.39 -8.82 -6.13
N GLU A 583 40.69 -9.85 -6.62
CA GLU A 583 40.91 -11.26 -6.26
C GLU A 583 42.10 -11.91 -6.99
N GLY A 584 42.63 -11.24 -8.03
CA GLY A 584 43.79 -11.67 -8.80
C GLY A 584 43.56 -13.02 -9.48
N SER A 585 44.45 -13.98 -9.25
CA SER A 585 44.32 -15.33 -9.83
C SER A 585 43.13 -16.13 -9.29
N SER A 586 42.47 -15.64 -8.23
CA SER A 586 41.27 -16.28 -7.66
C SER A 586 39.97 -15.74 -8.28
N PHE A 587 40.04 -14.66 -9.05
CA PHE A 587 38.87 -14.05 -9.68
C PHE A 587 38.25 -15.01 -10.69
N ASN A 588 36.94 -15.25 -10.53
CA ASN A 588 36.15 -16.02 -11.48
C ASN A 588 35.08 -15.11 -12.10
N PRO A 589 35.01 -15.01 -13.44
CA PRO A 589 33.92 -14.31 -14.09
C PRO A 589 32.57 -14.83 -13.61
N TYR A 590 31.63 -13.92 -13.37
CA TYR A 590 30.29 -14.24 -12.88
C TYR A 590 29.23 -13.60 -13.76
N THR A 591 28.02 -14.17 -13.71
CA THR A 591 26.88 -13.67 -14.47
C THR A 591 25.96 -12.81 -13.61
N ILE A 592 25.34 -11.83 -14.25
CA ILE A 592 24.24 -11.04 -13.69
C ILE A 592 23.02 -11.30 -14.57
N GLN A 593 21.92 -11.71 -13.95
CA GLN A 593 20.64 -11.97 -14.60
C GLN A 593 19.78 -10.71 -14.57
N MET A 594 19.20 -10.32 -15.70
CA MET A 594 18.14 -9.32 -15.70
C MET A 594 16.92 -9.87 -14.94
N PRO A 595 16.41 -9.17 -13.92
CA PRO A 595 15.17 -9.58 -13.24
C PRO A 595 13.99 -9.59 -14.20
N SER A 596 13.09 -10.56 -14.06
CA SER A 596 11.87 -10.67 -14.90
C SER A 596 11.03 -9.39 -14.87
N LEU A 597 10.95 -8.73 -13.71
CA LEU A 597 10.21 -7.48 -13.53
C LEU A 597 10.77 -6.33 -14.36
N VAL A 598 12.10 -6.24 -14.47
CA VAL A 598 12.76 -5.23 -15.31
C VAL A 598 12.47 -5.51 -16.78
N TYR A 599 12.58 -6.78 -17.20
CA TYR A 599 12.24 -7.18 -18.56
C TYR A 599 10.78 -6.86 -18.92
N GLN A 600 9.83 -7.23 -18.06
CA GLN A 600 8.40 -7.00 -18.27
C GLN A 600 8.07 -5.51 -18.38
N ALA A 601 8.61 -4.69 -17.48
CA ALA A 601 8.38 -3.25 -17.48
C ALA A 601 8.96 -2.58 -18.75
N LEU A 602 10.17 -2.95 -19.16
CA LEU A 602 10.76 -2.46 -20.41
C LEU A 602 9.98 -2.95 -21.65
N HIS A 603 9.53 -4.20 -21.65
CA HIS A 603 8.74 -4.75 -22.75
C HIS A 603 7.40 -4.00 -22.90
N ARG A 604 6.75 -3.65 -21.80
CA ARG A 604 5.52 -2.84 -21.84
C ARG A 604 5.77 -1.45 -22.40
N VAL A 605 6.90 -0.82 -22.04
CA VAL A 605 7.31 0.45 -22.63
C VAL A 605 7.48 0.30 -24.15
N TYR A 606 8.15 -0.76 -24.60
CA TYR A 606 8.27 -1.06 -26.04
C TYR A 606 6.91 -1.26 -26.73
N ASP A 607 6.02 -2.04 -26.13
CA ASP A 607 4.69 -2.35 -26.70
C ASP A 607 3.80 -1.11 -26.79
N SER A 608 4.04 -0.10 -25.94
CA SER A 608 3.31 1.15 -25.95
C SER A 608 3.73 2.15 -27.05
N LEU A 609 4.88 1.89 -27.72
CA LEU A 609 5.32 2.68 -28.87
C LEU A 609 4.45 2.39 -30.10
N SER A 610 4.25 3.42 -30.94
CA SER A 610 3.56 3.23 -32.22
C SER A 610 4.40 2.36 -33.17
N ALA A 611 3.76 1.73 -34.16
CA ALA A 611 4.48 0.91 -35.14
C ALA A 611 5.54 1.69 -35.93
N GLU A 612 5.40 3.02 -36.05
CA GLU A 612 6.36 3.90 -36.72
C GLU A 612 7.53 4.27 -35.79
N ASP A 613 7.29 4.41 -34.49
CA ASP A 613 8.29 4.76 -33.48
C ASP A 613 9.05 3.52 -32.93
N GLN A 614 8.51 2.32 -33.12
CA GLN A 614 9.16 1.09 -32.68
C GLN A 614 10.48 0.86 -33.42
N PRO A 615 11.58 0.57 -32.70
CA PRO A 615 12.83 0.11 -33.29
C PRO A 615 12.60 -1.05 -34.26
N ALA A 616 13.41 -1.12 -35.33
CA ALA A 616 13.32 -2.15 -36.38
C ALA A 616 13.83 -3.54 -35.91
N MET A 617 13.40 -3.98 -34.72
CA MET A 617 13.71 -5.26 -34.09
C MET A 617 12.60 -5.59 -33.10
N THR A 618 12.43 -6.88 -32.75
CA THR A 618 11.43 -7.31 -31.75
C THR A 618 11.71 -6.71 -30.36
N GLY A 619 10.70 -6.57 -29.51
CA GLY A 619 10.85 -6.05 -28.15
C GLY A 619 11.95 -6.75 -27.34
N ARG A 620 12.02 -8.09 -27.43
CA ARG A 620 13.11 -8.87 -26.82
C ARG A 620 14.50 -8.49 -27.33
N ASN A 621 14.67 -8.30 -28.64
CA ASN A 621 15.97 -7.92 -29.21
C ASN A 621 16.32 -6.47 -28.91
N TRP A 622 15.31 -5.59 -28.84
CA TRP A 622 15.50 -4.21 -28.38
C TRP A 622 16.00 -4.18 -26.94
N ILE A 623 15.33 -4.89 -26.02
CA ILE A 623 15.76 -4.97 -24.61
C ILE A 623 17.20 -5.51 -24.48
N ARG A 624 17.56 -6.54 -25.26
CA ARG A 624 18.93 -7.10 -25.29
C ARG A 624 19.98 -6.09 -25.79
N SER A 625 19.58 -5.09 -26.58
CA SER A 625 20.48 -4.05 -27.09
C SER A 625 20.72 -2.91 -26.09
N LEU A 626 19.85 -2.77 -25.09
CA LEU A 626 19.93 -1.67 -24.11
C LEU A 626 21.16 -1.82 -23.21
N LYS A 627 21.78 -0.68 -22.91
CA LYS A 627 22.77 -0.56 -21.85
C LYS A 627 22.07 -0.06 -20.59
N LEU A 628 22.14 -0.85 -19.52
CA LEU A 628 21.54 -0.51 -18.24
C LEU A 628 22.62 -0.35 -17.19
N GLY A 629 22.54 0.76 -16.46
CA GLY A 629 23.35 1.05 -15.30
C GLY A 629 23.13 -0.02 -14.24
N THR A 630 24.22 -0.69 -13.90
CA THR A 630 24.23 -1.87 -13.03
C THR A 630 25.34 -1.73 -12.01
N ASN A 631 25.04 -1.98 -10.75
CA ASN A 631 26.06 -2.18 -9.73
C ASN A 631 26.54 -3.63 -9.81
N ILE A 632 27.78 -3.86 -10.23
CA ILE A 632 28.33 -5.21 -10.41
C ILE A 632 28.70 -5.88 -9.08
N GLY A 633 28.91 -5.10 -8.01
CA GLY A 633 29.13 -5.62 -6.66
C GLY A 633 27.85 -6.20 -6.06
N THR A 634 26.77 -5.40 -6.04
CA THR A 634 25.44 -5.88 -5.58
C THR A 634 24.76 -6.78 -6.59
N ARG A 635 25.15 -6.69 -7.87
CA ARG A 635 24.58 -7.35 -9.04
C ARG A 635 23.16 -6.88 -9.37
N ILE A 636 22.89 -5.60 -9.12
CA ILE A 636 21.56 -5.01 -9.26
C ILE A 636 21.55 -3.94 -10.35
N ILE A 637 20.54 -4.02 -11.21
CA ILE A 637 20.14 -2.94 -12.11
C ILE A 637 19.32 -1.96 -11.27
N PHE A 638 19.90 -0.82 -10.90
CA PHE A 638 19.29 0.16 -9.98
C PHE A 638 18.15 0.95 -10.64
N ALA A 639 17.17 1.40 -9.85
CA ALA A 639 16.03 2.15 -10.39
C ALA A 639 16.35 3.64 -10.61
N PHE A 640 17.11 4.24 -9.71
CA PHE A 640 17.58 5.62 -9.80
C PHE A 640 19.10 5.70 -9.74
N TYR A 641 19.67 6.61 -10.51
CA TYR A 641 21.07 7.02 -10.40
C TYR A 641 21.13 8.37 -9.69
N HIS A 642 22.00 8.49 -8.69
CA HIS A 642 22.19 9.70 -7.90
C HIS A 642 23.66 10.12 -7.97
N ASN A 643 23.93 11.23 -8.66
CA ASN A 643 25.27 11.81 -8.76
C ASN A 643 25.61 12.61 -7.49
N THR A 644 26.08 11.91 -6.47
CA THR A 644 26.50 12.49 -5.17
C THR A 644 27.92 13.07 -5.19
N CYS A 645 28.60 13.05 -6.33
CA CYS A 645 30.03 13.29 -6.47
C CYS A 645 30.26 14.52 -7.37
N ASP A 646 31.09 14.43 -8.42
CA ASP A 646 31.26 15.54 -9.36
C ASP A 646 30.05 15.70 -10.28
N LYS A 647 29.30 16.79 -10.08
CA LYS A 647 28.05 17.06 -10.81
C LYS A 647 28.24 17.40 -12.28
N THR A 648 29.48 17.63 -12.75
CA THR A 648 29.74 18.03 -14.14
C THR A 648 29.30 17.00 -15.18
N GLY A 649 29.35 15.70 -14.86
CA GLY A 649 29.00 14.60 -15.77
C GLY A 649 27.54 14.11 -15.71
N PHE A 650 26.67 14.74 -14.91
CA PHE A 650 25.28 14.27 -14.74
C PHE A 650 24.48 14.29 -16.05
N VAL A 651 24.60 15.37 -16.82
CA VAL A 651 23.88 15.53 -18.09
C VAL A 651 24.40 14.55 -19.14
N ASP A 652 25.71 14.32 -19.18
CA ASP A 652 26.30 13.32 -20.07
C ASP A 652 25.75 11.92 -19.77
N THR A 653 25.59 11.59 -18.49
CA THR A 653 24.97 10.32 -18.05
C THR A 653 23.51 10.21 -18.51
N PHE A 654 22.77 11.32 -18.52
CA PHE A 654 21.42 11.38 -19.07
C PHE A 654 21.38 11.16 -20.58
N HIS A 655 22.33 11.72 -21.34
CA HIS A 655 22.45 11.50 -22.78
C HIS A 655 22.85 10.06 -23.14
N ASP A 656 23.64 9.41 -22.28
CA ASP A 656 24.04 8.01 -22.41
C ASP A 656 22.94 7.00 -21.99
N ALA A 657 21.84 7.48 -21.40
CA ALA A 657 20.76 6.62 -20.92
C ALA A 657 20.02 5.90 -22.06
N TRP A 658 19.55 4.68 -21.79
CA TRP A 658 18.91 3.81 -22.80
C TRP A 658 17.70 4.45 -23.50
N PHE A 659 16.99 5.34 -22.82
CA PHE A 659 15.79 5.99 -23.32
C PHE A 659 16.08 7.22 -24.19
N TYR A 660 17.28 7.81 -24.10
CA TYR A 660 17.58 9.08 -24.76
C TYR A 660 17.40 9.02 -26.28
N PRO A 661 17.85 7.95 -26.99
CA PRO A 661 17.58 7.80 -28.43
C PRO A 661 16.08 7.74 -28.78
N LEU A 662 15.21 7.36 -27.83
CA LEU A 662 13.76 7.21 -28.01
C LEU A 662 12.96 8.24 -27.21
N ILE A 663 13.58 9.34 -26.76
CA ILE A 663 12.98 10.23 -25.76
C ILE A 663 11.66 10.87 -26.21
N ARG A 664 11.58 11.38 -27.46
CA ARG A 664 10.36 12.02 -28.00
C ARG A 664 9.12 11.10 -28.03
N PRO A 665 9.13 9.92 -28.67
CA PRO A 665 8.00 9.00 -28.69
C PRO A 665 7.71 8.44 -27.31
N LEU A 666 8.72 8.21 -26.47
CA LEU A 666 8.48 7.79 -25.07
C LEU A 666 7.72 8.87 -24.29
N LEU A 667 8.09 10.15 -24.42
CA LEU A 667 7.36 11.26 -23.80
C LEU A 667 5.91 11.34 -24.32
N ARG A 668 5.69 11.23 -25.64
CA ARG A 668 4.34 11.23 -26.24
C ARG A 668 3.48 10.08 -25.72
N VAL A 669 4.07 8.90 -25.58
CA VAL A 669 3.38 7.72 -25.05
C VAL A 669 3.04 7.91 -23.57
N ALA A 670 3.97 8.45 -22.78
CA ALA A 670 3.71 8.78 -21.37
C ALA A 670 2.58 9.80 -21.21
N VAL A 671 2.51 10.81 -22.09
CA VAL A 671 1.40 11.77 -22.12
C VAL A 671 0.07 11.07 -22.39
N LYS A 672 0.01 10.29 -23.49
CA LYS A 672 -1.20 9.55 -23.87
C LYS A 672 -1.66 8.62 -22.77
N ALA A 673 -0.75 7.89 -22.11
CA ALA A 673 -1.09 6.97 -21.04
C ALA A 673 -1.85 7.67 -19.89
N ILE A 674 -1.39 8.84 -19.47
CA ILE A 674 -2.03 9.60 -18.39
C ILE A 674 -3.36 10.22 -18.87
N GLU A 675 -3.43 10.72 -20.11
CA GLU A 675 -4.69 11.24 -20.68
C GLU A 675 -5.79 10.17 -20.79
N HIS A 676 -5.41 8.93 -21.12
CA HIS A 676 -6.33 7.78 -21.19
C HIS A 676 -6.59 7.13 -19.83
N ARG A 677 -5.98 7.65 -18.74
CA ARG A 677 -6.07 7.08 -17.39
C ARG A 677 -5.66 5.61 -17.36
N GLU A 678 -4.59 5.28 -18.06
CA GLU A 678 -3.97 3.96 -17.98
C GLU A 678 -3.39 3.73 -16.58
N THR A 679 -3.45 2.48 -16.13
CA THR A 679 -2.77 2.04 -14.91
C THR A 679 -1.26 1.92 -15.18
N ILE A 680 -0.45 2.12 -14.15
CA ILE A 680 1.02 1.99 -14.21
C ILE A 680 1.40 0.53 -14.49
N ASN A 681 0.68 -0.40 -13.87
CA ASN A 681 0.82 -1.85 -13.96
C ASN A 681 -0.45 -2.48 -14.56
N ALA A 682 -0.33 -3.66 -15.21
CA ALA A 682 -1.48 -4.38 -15.77
C ALA A 682 -2.17 -5.20 -14.69
N GLU A 683 -1.37 -5.87 -13.87
CA GLU A 683 -1.81 -6.70 -12.75
C GLU A 683 -1.51 -6.01 -11.42
N PRO A 684 -2.35 -6.13 -10.38
CA PRO A 684 -2.19 -5.43 -9.12
C PRO A 684 -0.81 -5.64 -8.48
N LEU A 685 -0.23 -4.54 -7.98
CA LEU A 685 0.98 -4.57 -7.15
C LEU A 685 0.58 -4.31 -5.70
N ASP A 686 0.95 -5.23 -4.80
CA ASP A 686 0.54 -5.20 -3.39
C ASP A 686 -0.99 -5.14 -3.22
N GLY A 687 -1.71 -5.93 -4.03
CA GLY A 687 -3.17 -5.98 -4.04
C GLY A 687 -3.85 -4.71 -4.55
N ARG A 688 -3.11 -3.87 -5.30
CA ARG A 688 -3.60 -2.56 -5.77
C ARG A 688 -3.27 -2.26 -7.22
N MET A 689 -4.19 -1.58 -7.89
CA MET A 689 -3.91 -0.90 -9.16
C MET A 689 -3.29 0.46 -8.89
N TRP A 690 -2.20 0.78 -9.57
CA TRP A 690 -1.50 2.04 -9.40
C TRP A 690 -1.80 2.99 -10.55
N MET A 691 -2.11 4.23 -10.20
CA MET A 691 -2.45 5.30 -11.14
C MET A 691 -1.51 6.49 -10.94
N ALA A 692 -1.32 7.31 -11.97
CA ALA A 692 -0.70 8.62 -11.77
C ALA A 692 -1.57 9.49 -10.85
N ALA A 693 -0.96 10.21 -9.90
CA ALA A 693 -1.69 11.09 -8.99
C ALA A 693 -2.31 12.32 -9.66
N ARG A 694 -1.83 12.69 -10.85
CA ARG A 694 -2.24 13.91 -11.57
C ARG A 694 -2.56 13.60 -13.02
N GLU A 695 -3.48 14.40 -13.57
CA GLU A 695 -3.87 14.39 -14.98
C GLU A 695 -3.36 15.66 -15.67
N TYR A 696 -3.17 15.62 -16.99
CA TYR A 696 -2.85 16.82 -17.76
C TYR A 696 -4.04 17.78 -17.83
N PRO A 697 -3.82 19.11 -17.77
CA PRO A 697 -4.90 20.09 -17.91
C PRO A 697 -5.63 19.96 -19.25
N LYS A 698 -6.96 20.09 -19.24
CA LYS A 698 -7.78 20.05 -20.48
C LYS A 698 -7.64 21.30 -21.37
N ARG A 699 -7.05 22.36 -20.83
CA ARG A 699 -6.84 23.66 -21.49
C ARG A 699 -5.90 23.51 -22.68
N SER A 700 -6.32 23.99 -23.86
CA SER A 700 -5.57 23.84 -25.11
C SER A 700 -4.24 24.60 -25.11
N ASP A 701 -4.16 25.73 -24.41
CA ASP A 701 -2.95 26.55 -24.31
C ASP A 701 -1.85 25.94 -23.42
N LEU A 702 -2.21 24.90 -22.65
CA LEU A 702 -1.30 24.15 -21.78
C LEU A 702 -1.00 22.75 -22.33
N ARG A 703 -1.46 22.43 -23.55
CA ARG A 703 -1.15 21.15 -24.18
C ARG A 703 0.25 21.17 -24.76
N ASP A 704 0.96 20.09 -24.53
CA ASP A 704 2.32 19.85 -25.02
C ASP A 704 2.44 18.37 -25.31
N GLU A 705 2.95 18.03 -26.49
CA GLU A 705 3.09 16.63 -26.90
C GLU A 705 4.12 15.86 -26.05
N TYR A 706 5.00 16.58 -25.34
CA TYR A 706 6.03 16.02 -24.47
C TYR A 706 5.66 16.10 -22.98
N GLY A 707 4.47 16.61 -22.66
CA GLY A 707 3.96 16.70 -21.29
C GLY A 707 4.40 17.97 -20.58
N GLY A 708 4.68 17.88 -19.29
CA GLY A 708 5.03 19.05 -18.49
C GLY A 708 5.08 18.73 -17.01
N VAL A 709 5.06 19.78 -16.20
CA VAL A 709 5.19 19.68 -14.74
C VAL A 709 4.11 20.50 -14.06
N TYR A 710 3.69 20.05 -12.87
CA TYR A 710 2.97 20.89 -11.93
C TYR A 710 3.96 21.69 -11.09
N THR A 711 3.56 22.88 -10.64
CA THR A 711 4.35 23.69 -9.71
C THR A 711 3.48 24.20 -8.58
N ASP A 712 4.11 24.59 -7.48
CA ASP A 712 3.49 25.27 -6.35
C ASP A 712 3.41 26.81 -6.52
N ALA A 713 3.80 27.34 -7.69
CA ALA A 713 3.68 28.76 -7.99
C ALA A 713 2.20 29.14 -8.28
N PRO A 714 1.62 30.14 -7.58
CA PRO A 714 0.20 30.47 -7.66
C PRO A 714 -0.34 30.77 -9.08
N GLU A 715 0.49 31.37 -9.94
CA GLU A 715 0.10 31.76 -11.30
C GLU A 715 0.52 30.73 -12.37
N GLU A 716 1.31 29.71 -12.00
CA GLU A 716 1.91 28.75 -12.93
C GLU A 716 1.71 27.30 -12.46
N GLY A 717 0.48 26.97 -12.04
CA GLY A 717 0.17 25.65 -11.49
C GLY A 717 0.53 24.47 -12.41
N PHE A 718 0.51 24.64 -13.73
CA PHE A 718 1.07 23.68 -14.69
C PHE A 718 1.88 24.40 -15.77
N VAL A 719 3.07 23.87 -16.07
CA VAL A 719 3.98 24.41 -17.09
C VAL A 719 4.31 23.32 -18.12
N PRO A 720 3.98 23.53 -19.41
CA PRO A 720 4.42 22.69 -20.53
C PRO A 720 5.92 22.43 -20.54
N LEU A 721 6.37 21.22 -20.90
CA LEU A 721 7.78 20.85 -20.89
C LEU A 721 8.60 21.75 -21.81
N GLN A 722 8.08 22.07 -23.00
CA GLN A 722 8.75 22.97 -23.95
C GLN A 722 8.97 24.37 -23.37
N ARG A 723 8.06 24.84 -22.51
CA ARG A 723 8.20 26.12 -21.82
C ARG A 723 9.14 26.00 -20.61
N PHE A 724 8.98 24.95 -19.82
CA PHE A 724 9.76 24.71 -18.61
C PHE A 724 11.26 24.56 -18.93
N CYS A 725 11.60 23.85 -20.00
CA CYS A 725 12.97 23.58 -20.45
C CYS A 725 13.42 24.44 -21.64
N SER A 726 12.81 25.60 -21.84
CA SER A 726 12.96 26.39 -23.08
C SER A 726 14.40 26.78 -23.44
N GLU A 727 15.28 27.02 -22.46
CA GLU A 727 16.68 27.38 -22.70
C GLU A 727 17.53 26.20 -23.20
N ASP A 728 17.11 24.98 -22.88
CA ASP A 728 17.89 23.74 -23.04
C ASP A 728 17.14 22.63 -23.78
N LEU A 729 16.05 22.98 -24.47
CA LEU A 729 15.05 22.02 -24.94
C LEU A 729 15.66 20.90 -25.81
N GLU A 730 16.49 21.25 -26.80
CA GLU A 730 17.14 20.26 -27.67
C GLU A 730 18.02 19.26 -26.90
N SER A 731 18.70 19.71 -25.84
CA SER A 731 19.53 18.87 -24.98
C SER A 731 18.72 17.92 -24.10
N VAL A 732 17.43 18.19 -23.93
CA VAL A 732 16.53 17.42 -23.05
C VAL A 732 15.65 16.46 -23.84
N ILE A 733 15.13 16.90 -24.98
CA ILE A 733 14.21 16.09 -25.81
C ILE A 733 14.85 15.60 -27.12
N GLY A 734 16.16 15.78 -27.30
CA GLY A 734 16.90 15.42 -28.51
C GLY A 734 16.54 16.27 -29.73
N ARG A 735 17.33 16.16 -30.81
CA ARG A 735 17.04 16.80 -32.11
C ARG A 735 16.25 15.88 -33.03
N ASP A 736 15.50 16.46 -33.98
CA ASP A 736 14.78 15.68 -35.00
C ASP A 736 15.72 14.82 -35.88
N VAL A 737 16.99 15.18 -35.97
CA VAL A 737 18.01 14.45 -36.75
C VAL A 737 18.63 13.28 -36.01
N ASP A 738 18.46 13.20 -34.68
CA ASP A 738 18.94 12.07 -33.86
C ASP A 738 18.01 10.84 -33.99
N TYR A 739 16.98 10.94 -34.85
CA TYR A 739 16.08 9.85 -35.27
C TYR A 739 16.52 9.22 -36.60
N PRO A 740 17.42 8.23 -36.62
CA PRO A 740 17.54 7.36 -37.79
C PRO A 740 16.39 6.36 -37.76
N LEU A 741 15.18 6.79 -38.14
CA LEU A 741 14.11 5.88 -38.56
C LEU A 741 14.41 5.35 -39.96
N SER A 742 15.55 4.70 -40.15
CA SER A 742 15.80 3.95 -41.37
C SER A 742 15.25 2.54 -41.21
N ARG A 743 13.97 2.35 -41.57
CA ARG A 743 13.57 1.07 -42.18
C ARG A 743 14.22 1.04 -43.58
N PRO A 744 14.94 -0.04 -43.94
CA PRO A 744 15.42 -0.20 -45.32
C PRO A 744 14.26 -0.26 -46.32
#